data_AF-W5N933-F1
#
_entry.id   AF-W5N933-F1
#
_cell.length_a   1.000
_cell.length_b   1.000
_cell.length_c   1.000
_cell.angle_alpha   90.00
_cell.angle_beta   90.00
_cell.angle_gamma   90.00
#
_symmetry.space_group_name_H-M   'P 1'
#
loop_
_entity.id
_entity.type
_entity.pdbx_description
1 polymer ?
#
loop_
_entity_poly.entity_id
_entity_poly.type
_entity_poly.pdbx_seq_one_letter_code
_entity_poly.pdbx_strand_id
1 'polypeptide(L)'
;IVVDGLWAGTKVHLICVYAPGERSVRTSFFADLAPWCTTNRRVFFGGDFNEDILARTTEATKINQMLRDFELKVLKNFPVTWQNTRGVGKRLDYMFVSSGISIQSVKVTPTWFSDHVIIWVEIGGSCTCFGRGVWKLNTVLQEHDYIQLIRDKLQLWVAQKSSRTGLIEWWEGMKRRLKGISQQYCTLRACRKNMEVWRLQKELQKIYEQGNCGLVFDVQRAQELKVQLKEIQVRRARDFLFSLGDSVMEQSEDLSSQFFRSVWAKQVKRNFEGIRVSYERVVRSSEGILEAALRYFGTCFQEESKNIEPMEEIARLVVNRSEAQEIEGLDSGFELLEVEKAMRSLGKGKVLIDGVPVEFYLTFWDLLGLVLVEVFEEILKGRGLSESMRQGVPALLYKKGDSLDLSNWRPQLLCVDYKVLAKVLCSPFGSLISRVAGRSISWNFKLIRDSIAWAFACSLDQEKAFDKVHHTFVWLVLQKFCLSPRFVNWLNVGFRVCINGHLGGKVQIGGGVRQGCRLSPLLYILYVEPLLIMIRSNSKVDGLCVPGSGGRQESDDVTLLLSSEFSLQYALETVNKFGWATGSKINRDKNIIKIFGKWRNKAEVSETLRAELGPIKILGVEFGSGVLRLHNWETQLNWRNRRLSYIGKVQVIKMDILPMLVFLANVFSVPTCYHKKLSSRDMSATKWGYHAAKERWKTLFDLG
;
A
#
# COMPACT_ATOMS: atom_id res chain seq x y z
N ILE A 1 6.26 10.01 34.81
CA ILE A 1 5.27 9.64 33.75
C ILE A 1 4.46 8.46 34.26
N VAL A 2 3.13 8.50 34.16
CA VAL A 2 2.25 7.40 34.56
C VAL A 2 1.41 6.98 33.34
N VAL A 3 1.39 5.69 33.01
CA VAL A 3 0.71 5.15 31.83
C VAL A 3 -0.10 3.92 32.21
N ASP A 4 -1.38 3.93 31.88
CA ASP A 4 -2.23 2.76 31.94
C ASP A 4 -2.30 2.05 30.59
N GLY A 5 -2.27 0.72 30.61
CA GLY A 5 -2.30 -0.08 29.38
C GLY A 5 -2.88 -1.46 29.55
N LEU A 6 -2.99 -2.15 28.41
CA LEU A 6 -3.38 -3.56 28.33
C LEU A 6 -2.23 -4.34 27.67
N TRP A 7 -1.66 -5.30 28.39
CA TRP A 7 -0.61 -6.18 27.89
C TRP A 7 -1.12 -7.61 27.85
N ALA A 8 -1.27 -8.18 26.63
CA ALA A 8 -1.82 -9.52 26.41
C ALA A 8 -3.15 -9.78 27.16
N GLY A 9 -4.04 -8.78 27.23
CA GLY A 9 -5.32 -8.88 27.95
C GLY A 9 -5.25 -8.53 29.45
N THR A 10 -4.06 -8.36 30.01
CA THR A 10 -3.85 -7.98 31.41
C THR A 10 -3.75 -6.46 31.55
N LYS A 11 -4.49 -5.86 32.49
CA LYS A 11 -4.36 -4.43 32.80
C LYS A 11 -3.03 -4.17 33.51
N VAL A 12 -2.22 -3.28 32.96
CA VAL A 12 -0.91 -2.89 33.48
C VAL A 12 -0.86 -1.40 33.78
N HIS A 13 -0.07 -1.03 34.78
CA HIS A 13 0.16 0.34 35.23
C HIS A 13 1.66 0.60 35.24
N LEU A 14 2.15 1.47 34.37
CA LEU A 14 3.55 1.81 34.19
C LEU A 14 3.83 3.18 34.83
N ILE A 15 4.67 3.21 35.85
CA ILE A 15 5.10 4.41 36.55
C ILE A 15 6.61 4.59 36.30
N CYS A 16 6.95 5.63 35.54
CA CYS A 16 8.31 6.08 35.34
C CYS A 16 8.62 7.27 36.26
N VAL A 17 9.54 7.07 37.20
CA VAL A 17 9.97 8.04 38.23
C VAL A 17 11.18 8.83 37.74
N TYR A 18 11.16 10.13 37.97
CA TYR A 18 12.32 11.00 37.81
C TYR A 18 12.38 11.90 39.05
N ALA A 19 13.08 11.44 40.08
CA ALA A 19 13.05 12.07 41.38
C ALA A 19 13.86 13.39 41.40
N PRO A 20 13.48 14.38 42.22
CA PRO A 20 14.25 15.60 42.36
C PRO A 20 15.70 15.36 42.84
N GLY A 21 16.66 16.08 42.25
CA GLY A 21 18.04 16.06 42.70
C GLY A 21 18.24 16.69 44.09
N GLU A 22 17.41 17.68 44.44
CA GLU A 22 17.44 18.35 45.74
C GLU A 22 16.83 17.48 46.85
N ARG A 23 17.60 17.27 47.93
CA ARG A 23 17.26 16.33 49.00
C ARG A 23 16.01 16.73 49.80
N SER A 24 15.83 18.03 50.03
CA SER A 24 14.68 18.63 50.73
C SER A 24 13.35 18.27 50.03
N VAL A 25 13.32 18.41 48.71
CA VAL A 25 12.15 18.14 47.85
C VAL A 25 11.96 16.65 47.59
N ARG A 26 13.04 15.86 47.53
CA ARG A 26 12.99 14.42 47.29
C ARG A 26 12.22 13.66 48.39
N THR A 27 12.35 14.09 49.64
CA THR A 27 11.72 13.45 50.80
C THR A 27 10.19 13.59 50.82
N SER A 28 9.65 14.72 50.36
CA SER A 28 8.20 14.92 50.17
C SER A 28 7.73 14.20 48.92
N PHE A 29 8.47 14.32 47.81
CA PHE A 29 8.17 13.63 46.55
C PHE A 29 7.96 12.12 46.73
N PHE A 30 8.84 11.42 47.47
CA PHE A 30 8.67 9.99 47.72
C PHE A 30 7.49 9.63 48.63
N ALA A 31 7.05 10.54 49.51
CA ALA A 31 5.84 10.32 50.29
C ALA A 31 4.58 10.36 49.41
N ASP A 32 4.62 11.17 48.35
CA ASP A 32 3.49 11.36 47.43
C ASP A 32 3.40 10.29 46.32
N LEU A 33 4.33 9.33 46.27
CA LEU A 33 4.32 8.25 45.26
C LEU A 33 3.35 7.11 45.59
N ALA A 34 3.07 6.87 46.87
CA ALA A 34 2.24 5.74 47.31
C ALA A 34 0.82 5.71 46.68
N PRO A 35 0.08 6.84 46.58
CA PRO A 35 -1.25 6.85 45.95
C PRO A 35 -1.26 6.34 44.50
N TRP A 36 -0.15 6.50 43.76
CA TRP A 36 -0.05 6.04 42.38
C TRP A 36 0.11 4.52 42.28
N CYS A 37 0.60 3.86 43.32
CA CYS A 37 0.70 2.41 43.37
C CYS A 37 -0.63 1.73 43.77
N THR A 38 -1.61 2.50 44.27
CA THR A 38 -2.93 2.01 44.68
C THR A 38 -3.82 1.72 43.47
N THR A 39 -3.70 0.51 42.90
CA THR A 39 -4.47 0.13 41.70
C THR A 39 -4.81 -1.36 41.68
N ASN A 40 -5.87 -1.74 40.95
CA ASN A 40 -6.25 -3.14 40.69
C ASN A 40 -5.51 -3.72 39.46
N ARG A 41 -4.43 -3.08 39.03
CA ARG A 41 -3.63 -3.43 37.85
C ARG A 41 -2.27 -3.98 38.26
N ARG A 42 -1.59 -4.67 37.35
CA ARG A 42 -0.19 -5.07 37.57
C ARG A 42 0.72 -3.86 37.37
N VAL A 43 1.50 -3.52 38.39
CA VAL A 43 2.33 -2.32 38.42
C VAL A 43 3.75 -2.63 37.96
N PHE A 44 4.25 -1.80 37.06
CA PHE A 44 5.64 -1.66 36.66
C PHE A 44 6.09 -0.28 37.14
N PHE A 45 7.02 -0.23 38.08
CA PHE A 45 7.45 1.01 38.73
C PHE A 45 8.96 1.13 38.61
N GLY A 46 9.49 2.24 38.11
CA GLY A 46 10.94 2.38 37.95
C GLY A 46 11.37 3.68 37.31
N GLY A 47 12.66 3.91 37.16
CA GLY A 47 13.23 5.14 36.63
C GLY A 47 14.43 5.62 37.44
N ASP A 48 14.73 6.91 37.36
CA ASP A 48 15.83 7.56 38.10
C ASP A 48 15.31 8.11 39.43
N PHE A 49 15.83 7.58 40.53
CA PHE A 49 15.45 7.96 41.89
C PHE A 49 16.38 9.00 42.50
N ASN A 50 17.50 9.37 41.85
CA ASN A 50 18.50 10.29 42.41
C ASN A 50 18.94 9.95 43.86
N GLU A 51 18.74 8.71 44.29
CA GLU A 51 19.00 8.17 45.61
C GLU A 51 19.33 6.68 45.50
N ASP A 52 20.30 6.21 46.29
CA ASP A 52 20.53 4.76 46.40
C ASP A 52 19.52 4.19 47.37
N ILE A 53 18.54 3.43 46.85
CA ILE A 53 17.45 2.85 47.64
C ILE A 53 17.96 1.80 48.64
N LEU A 54 19.20 1.33 48.50
CA LEU A 54 19.85 0.45 49.48
C LEU A 54 20.61 1.21 50.57
N ALA A 55 20.77 2.53 50.44
CA ALA A 55 21.39 3.34 51.48
C ALA A 55 20.50 3.43 52.73
N ARG A 56 21.12 3.69 53.88
CA ARG A 56 20.40 3.89 55.16
C ARG A 56 19.96 5.35 55.32
N THR A 57 19.30 5.90 54.31
CA THR A 57 18.78 7.28 54.33
C THR A 57 17.29 7.30 54.67
N THR A 58 16.80 8.46 55.09
CA THR A 58 15.37 8.70 55.35
C THR A 58 14.51 8.48 54.09
N GLU A 59 15.03 8.91 52.95
CA GLU A 59 14.43 8.82 51.62
C GLU A 59 14.33 7.36 51.16
N ALA A 60 15.43 6.61 51.27
CA ALA A 60 15.46 5.18 50.96
C ALA A 60 14.50 4.39 51.84
N THR A 61 14.38 4.75 53.13
CA THR A 61 13.48 4.09 54.07
C THR A 61 12.01 4.25 53.68
N LYS A 62 11.59 5.46 53.26
CA LYS A 62 10.24 5.74 52.76
C LYS A 62 9.90 4.94 51.51
N ILE A 63 10.82 4.88 50.54
CA ILE A 63 10.61 4.07 49.33
C ILE A 63 10.51 2.59 49.68
N ASN A 64 11.44 2.08 50.49
CA ASN A 64 11.42 0.67 50.88
C ASN A 64 10.15 0.28 51.66
N GLN A 65 9.58 1.21 52.44
CA GLN A 65 8.28 1.01 53.07
C GLN A 65 7.17 0.89 52.02
N MET A 66 7.05 1.86 51.11
CA MET A 66 6.08 1.80 50.01
C MET A 66 6.22 0.51 49.17
N LEU A 67 7.44 0.11 48.80
CA LEU A 67 7.67 -1.11 48.02
C LEU A 67 7.17 -2.38 48.75
N ARG A 68 7.27 -2.42 50.09
CA ARG A 68 6.72 -3.52 50.89
C ARG A 68 5.20 -3.47 50.94
N ASP A 69 4.63 -2.28 51.15
CA ASP A 69 3.18 -2.09 51.28
C ASP A 69 2.42 -2.48 50.01
N PHE A 70 3.04 -2.31 48.83
CA PHE A 70 2.47 -2.68 47.52
C PHE A 70 3.03 -3.97 46.91
N GLU A 71 3.77 -4.77 47.69
CA GLU A 71 4.41 -6.04 47.25
C GLU A 71 5.22 -5.93 45.94
N LEU A 72 5.93 -4.82 45.75
CA LEU A 72 6.74 -4.58 44.56
C LEU A 72 8.11 -5.25 44.72
N LYS A 73 8.40 -6.21 43.83
CA LYS A 73 9.68 -6.93 43.83
C LYS A 73 10.78 -6.05 43.26
N VAL A 74 11.82 -5.83 44.05
CA VAL A 74 13.07 -5.21 43.60
C VAL A 74 13.80 -6.17 42.68
N LEU A 75 14.17 -5.70 41.50
CA LEU A 75 15.19 -6.37 40.70
C LEU A 75 16.52 -6.18 41.43
N LYS A 76 16.96 -7.18 42.20
CA LYS A 76 18.21 -7.11 42.98
C LYS A 76 19.41 -7.44 42.08
N ASN A 77 20.61 -7.03 42.50
CA ASN A 77 21.91 -7.46 41.98
C ASN A 77 22.36 -6.92 40.61
N PHE A 78 22.20 -5.62 40.35
CA PHE A 78 22.82 -4.97 39.19
C PHE A 78 23.80 -3.84 39.59
N PRO A 79 24.84 -3.52 38.79
CA PRO A 79 25.93 -2.61 39.18
C PRO A 79 25.49 -1.13 39.32
N VAL A 80 26.46 -0.23 39.49
CA VAL A 80 26.27 1.22 39.37
C VAL A 80 25.53 1.56 38.08
N THR A 81 24.56 2.47 38.17
CA THR A 81 23.72 2.83 37.01
C THR A 81 24.01 4.22 36.46
N TRP A 82 24.69 5.07 37.23
CA TRP A 82 25.11 6.40 36.84
C TRP A 82 26.55 6.68 37.28
N GLN A 83 27.31 7.41 36.48
CA GLN A 83 28.68 7.79 36.81
C GLN A 83 28.99 9.23 36.38
N ASN A 84 29.64 10.00 37.25
CA ASN A 84 30.06 11.36 36.92
C ASN A 84 31.39 11.42 36.15
N THR A 85 31.74 12.61 35.65
CA THR A 85 33.00 12.88 34.93
C THR A 85 34.27 12.67 35.77
N ARG A 86 34.13 12.53 37.09
CA ARG A 86 35.24 12.29 38.04
C ARG A 86 35.33 10.82 38.46
N GLY A 87 34.56 9.92 37.82
CA GLY A 87 34.60 8.48 38.06
C GLY A 87 33.75 7.98 39.23
N VAL A 88 33.02 8.86 39.94
CA VAL A 88 32.14 8.47 41.05
C VAL A 88 30.87 7.82 40.50
N GLY A 89 30.67 6.55 40.84
CA GLY A 89 29.50 5.76 40.47
C GLY A 89 28.44 5.73 41.57
N LYS A 90 27.16 5.88 41.20
CA LYS A 90 26.02 5.62 42.08
C LYS A 90 24.97 4.72 41.40
N ARG A 91 24.24 3.95 42.20
CA ARG A 91 23.04 3.25 41.75
C ARG A 91 21.85 4.17 41.99
N LEU A 92 21.33 4.76 40.91
CA LEU A 92 20.23 5.72 40.96
C LEU A 92 18.99 5.18 40.23
N ASP A 93 19.17 4.25 39.30
CA ASP A 93 18.12 3.73 38.45
C ASP A 93 17.63 2.38 38.97
N TYR A 94 16.32 2.25 39.13
CA TYR A 94 15.70 1.01 39.62
C TYR A 94 14.44 0.67 38.83
N MET A 95 14.12 -0.61 38.78
CA MET A 95 12.87 -1.11 38.21
C MET A 95 12.29 -2.17 39.15
N PHE A 96 10.98 -2.11 39.33
CA PHE A 96 10.18 -2.86 40.28
C PHE A 96 8.91 -3.37 39.59
N VAL A 97 8.47 -4.56 39.96
CA VAL A 97 7.27 -5.19 39.36
C VAL A 97 6.40 -5.83 40.43
N SER A 98 5.08 -5.84 40.23
CA SER A 98 4.15 -6.51 41.14
C SER A 98 4.46 -8.00 41.35
N SER A 99 4.19 -8.48 42.55
CA SER A 99 4.20 -9.90 42.92
C SER A 99 3.32 -10.73 41.97
N GLY A 100 3.94 -11.58 41.15
CA GLY A 100 3.26 -12.47 40.19
C GLY A 100 3.70 -12.32 38.73
N ILE A 101 4.50 -11.29 38.40
CA ILE A 101 5.17 -11.20 37.10
C ILE A 101 6.46 -12.03 37.14
N SER A 102 6.61 -12.99 36.21
CA SER A 102 7.83 -13.79 36.07
C SER A 102 8.88 -13.04 35.25
N ILE A 103 10.01 -12.73 35.88
CA ILE A 103 11.18 -12.12 35.25
C ILE A 103 12.10 -13.24 34.79
N GLN A 104 12.44 -13.25 33.50
CA GLN A 104 13.31 -14.25 32.89
C GLN A 104 14.79 -13.86 33.00
N SER A 105 15.12 -12.60 32.74
CA SER A 105 16.49 -12.11 32.81
C SER A 105 16.54 -10.61 33.10
N VAL A 106 17.63 -10.16 33.73
CA VAL A 106 17.95 -8.74 33.92
C VAL A 106 19.37 -8.51 33.43
N LYS A 107 19.58 -7.50 32.58
CA LYS A 107 20.90 -7.15 32.04
C LYS A 107 21.14 -5.65 32.10
N VAL A 108 22.31 -5.25 32.56
CA VAL A 108 22.74 -3.84 32.51
C VAL A 108 23.70 -3.63 31.34
N THR A 109 23.56 -2.53 30.62
CA THR A 109 24.39 -2.25 29.43
C THR A 109 24.70 -0.75 29.34
N PRO A 110 25.97 -0.33 29.31
CA PRO A 110 26.32 1.07 29.15
C PRO A 110 25.89 1.59 27.77
N THR A 111 25.49 2.86 27.72
CA THR A 111 24.96 3.48 26.49
C THR A 111 25.86 4.58 25.95
N TRP A 112 25.68 4.88 24.66
CA TRP A 112 26.40 5.95 23.98
C TRP A 112 25.77 7.34 24.15
N PHE A 113 24.49 7.42 24.50
CA PHE A 113 23.72 8.68 24.54
C PHE A 113 23.48 9.22 25.96
N SER A 114 23.87 8.46 27.00
CA SER A 114 23.69 8.86 28.39
C SER A 114 24.91 8.48 29.23
N ASP A 115 25.07 9.20 30.33
CA ASP A 115 25.90 8.88 31.48
C ASP A 115 25.27 7.80 32.38
N HIS A 116 23.98 7.53 32.20
CA HIS A 116 23.30 6.34 32.72
C HIS A 116 23.50 5.10 31.84
N VAL A 117 23.28 3.94 32.45
CA VAL A 117 23.24 2.63 31.79
C VAL A 117 21.78 2.20 31.52
N ILE A 118 21.54 1.38 30.51
CA ILE A 118 20.23 0.73 30.32
C ILE A 118 20.10 -0.47 31.24
N ILE A 119 18.95 -0.59 31.90
CA ILE A 119 18.50 -1.80 32.59
C ILE A 119 17.50 -2.52 31.68
N TRP A 120 17.91 -3.66 31.13
CA TRP A 120 17.06 -4.58 30.37
C TRP A 120 16.38 -5.54 31.33
N VAL A 121 15.06 -5.68 31.21
CA VAL A 121 14.26 -6.63 32.00
C VAL A 121 13.44 -7.46 31.03
N GLU A 122 13.70 -8.76 30.99
CA GLU A 122 12.95 -9.71 30.18
C GLU A 122 11.86 -10.35 31.03
N ILE A 123 10.63 -10.31 30.54
CA ILE A 123 9.43 -10.76 31.25
C ILE A 123 8.73 -11.80 30.39
N GLY A 124 8.28 -12.90 31.00
CA GLY A 124 7.57 -13.96 30.28
C GLY A 124 6.13 -13.59 29.92
N GLY A 125 5.73 -13.77 28.66
CA GLY A 125 4.35 -13.61 28.18
C GLY A 125 4.18 -13.94 26.70
N SER A 126 3.03 -14.49 26.31
CA SER A 126 2.70 -14.73 24.90
C SER A 126 2.33 -13.41 24.21
N CYS A 127 3.22 -12.93 23.35
CA CYS A 127 2.94 -11.81 22.45
C CYS A 127 2.50 -12.35 21.08
N THR A 128 1.60 -11.63 20.42
CA THR A 128 1.31 -11.85 19.01
C THR A 128 2.57 -11.52 18.21
N CYS A 129 3.19 -12.53 17.60
CA CYS A 129 4.40 -12.36 16.81
C CYS A 129 4.05 -11.95 15.38
N PHE A 130 4.82 -11.01 14.81
CA PHE A 130 4.85 -10.81 13.38
C PHE A 130 5.63 -11.98 12.75
N GLY A 131 5.11 -12.51 11.64
CA GLY A 131 5.84 -13.50 10.86
C GLY A 131 7.04 -12.86 10.12
N ARG A 132 7.94 -13.70 9.60
CA ARG A 132 9.16 -13.25 8.89
C ARG A 132 8.89 -12.46 7.60
N GLY A 133 7.64 -12.44 7.14
CA GLY A 133 7.23 -11.80 5.90
C GLY A 133 7.73 -12.54 4.66
N VAL A 134 7.54 -11.90 3.51
CA VAL A 134 8.05 -12.40 2.23
C VAL A 134 9.47 -11.88 2.03
N TRP A 135 10.36 -12.73 1.52
CA TRP A 135 11.73 -12.34 1.21
C TRP A 135 11.76 -11.20 0.19
N LYS A 136 12.65 -10.22 0.40
CA LYS A 136 12.86 -9.09 -0.48
C LYS A 136 14.34 -8.76 -0.53
N LEU A 137 14.89 -8.64 -1.73
CA LEU A 137 16.22 -8.11 -1.95
C LEU A 137 16.21 -6.59 -1.74
N ASN A 138 16.85 -6.14 -0.67
CA ASN A 138 16.95 -4.72 -0.29
C ASN A 138 18.40 -4.36 0.04
N THR A 139 18.78 -3.11 -0.20
CA THR A 139 20.01 -2.42 0.31
C THR A 139 21.39 -2.92 -0.15
N VAL A 140 21.53 -4.13 -0.68
CA VAL A 140 22.85 -4.68 -1.08
C VAL A 140 23.22 -4.41 -2.53
N LEU A 141 22.26 -3.95 -3.35
CA LEU A 141 22.50 -3.57 -4.76
C LEU A 141 23.31 -2.28 -4.94
N GLN A 142 23.82 -1.70 -3.85
CA GLN A 142 24.77 -0.59 -3.85
C GLN A 142 26.19 -1.04 -3.50
N GLU A 143 26.37 -2.29 -3.04
CA GLU A 143 27.66 -2.82 -2.59
C GLU A 143 28.39 -3.49 -3.76
N HIS A 144 29.59 -3.01 -4.06
CA HIS A 144 30.39 -3.53 -5.18
C HIS A 144 30.65 -5.04 -5.07
N ASP A 145 31.01 -5.54 -3.88
CA ASP A 145 31.29 -6.95 -3.63
C ASP A 145 30.07 -7.85 -3.93
N TYR A 146 28.87 -7.38 -3.57
CA TYR A 146 27.64 -8.10 -3.86
C TYR A 146 27.34 -8.10 -5.36
N ILE A 147 27.52 -6.96 -6.03
CA ILE A 147 27.30 -6.85 -7.48
C ILE A 147 28.23 -7.80 -8.24
N GLN A 148 29.52 -7.84 -7.88
CA GLN A 148 30.47 -8.74 -8.53
C GLN A 148 30.15 -10.22 -8.27
N LEU A 149 29.85 -10.58 -7.02
CA LEU A 149 29.42 -11.94 -6.67
C LEU A 149 28.23 -12.40 -7.52
N ILE A 150 27.21 -11.55 -7.68
CA ILE A 150 26.03 -11.89 -8.48
C ILE A 150 26.36 -11.94 -9.96
N ARG A 151 27.19 -11.01 -10.47
CA ARG A 151 27.62 -10.96 -11.88
C ARG A 151 28.33 -12.26 -12.28
N ASP A 152 29.29 -12.72 -11.49
CA ASP A 152 30.00 -13.99 -11.74
C ASP A 152 29.04 -15.19 -11.76
N LYS A 153 28.11 -15.23 -10.80
CA LYS A 153 27.12 -16.31 -10.72
C LYS A 153 26.13 -16.27 -11.89
N LEU A 154 25.65 -15.10 -12.29
CA LEU A 154 24.77 -14.93 -13.43
C LEU A 154 25.44 -15.36 -14.73
N GLN A 155 26.68 -14.96 -14.98
CA GLN A 155 27.44 -15.38 -16.16
C GLN A 155 27.54 -16.91 -16.23
N LEU A 156 27.89 -17.57 -15.13
CA LEU A 156 27.94 -19.03 -15.04
C LEU A 156 26.58 -19.68 -15.29
N TRP A 157 25.50 -19.16 -14.68
CA TRP A 157 24.17 -19.74 -14.83
C TRP A 157 23.61 -19.57 -16.23
N VAL A 158 23.82 -18.42 -16.86
CA VAL A 158 23.40 -18.13 -18.23
C VAL A 158 24.17 -19.02 -19.21
N ALA A 159 25.48 -19.20 -19.02
CA ALA A 159 26.28 -20.12 -19.83
C ALA A 159 25.83 -21.60 -19.67
N GLN A 160 25.34 -21.98 -18.49
CA GLN A 160 24.80 -23.31 -18.19
C GLN A 160 23.30 -23.46 -18.49
N LYS A 161 22.71 -22.55 -19.28
CA LYS A 161 21.33 -22.65 -19.75
C LYS A 161 21.17 -23.91 -20.62
N SER A 162 20.80 -25.03 -20.00
CA SER A 162 20.65 -26.32 -20.67
C SER A 162 19.34 -26.39 -21.47
N SER A 163 19.35 -27.05 -22.63
CA SER A 163 18.14 -27.34 -23.41
C SER A 163 17.24 -28.43 -22.78
N ARG A 164 17.75 -29.19 -21.81
CA ARG A 164 17.02 -30.29 -21.15
C ARG A 164 15.98 -29.80 -20.14
N THR A 165 16.23 -28.67 -19.47
CA THR A 165 15.28 -28.00 -18.59
C THR A 165 14.55 -26.91 -19.36
N GLY A 166 13.22 -26.82 -19.28
CA GLY A 166 12.49 -25.74 -19.95
C GLY A 166 12.98 -24.36 -19.48
N LEU A 167 13.10 -23.39 -20.40
CA LEU A 167 13.63 -22.05 -20.09
C LEU A 167 12.91 -21.37 -18.91
N ILE A 168 11.58 -21.53 -18.84
CA ILE A 168 10.75 -20.99 -17.76
C ILE A 168 11.11 -21.62 -16.41
N GLU A 169 11.38 -22.93 -16.37
CA GLU A 169 11.78 -23.63 -15.14
C GLU A 169 13.19 -23.23 -14.71
N TRP A 170 14.10 -23.09 -15.67
CA TRP A 170 15.45 -22.57 -15.43
C TRP A 170 15.38 -21.15 -14.87
N TRP A 171 14.52 -20.27 -15.41
CA TRP A 171 14.33 -18.91 -14.91
C TRP A 171 13.86 -18.87 -13.45
N GLU A 172 12.88 -19.70 -13.09
CA GLU A 172 12.44 -19.84 -11.70
C GLU A 172 13.53 -20.44 -10.80
N GLY A 173 14.30 -21.40 -11.31
CA GLY A 173 15.47 -21.97 -10.64
C GLY A 173 16.53 -20.91 -10.33
N MET A 174 16.82 -20.04 -11.31
CA MET A 174 17.76 -18.93 -11.16
C MET A 174 17.32 -17.97 -10.07
N LYS A 175 16.05 -17.53 -10.06
CA LYS A 175 15.51 -16.66 -8.99
C LYS A 175 15.60 -17.30 -7.60
N ARG A 176 15.37 -18.61 -7.49
CA ARG A 176 15.54 -19.35 -6.23
C ARG A 176 17.01 -19.40 -5.77
N ARG A 177 17.96 -19.63 -6.68
CA ARG A 177 19.40 -19.61 -6.37
C ARG A 177 19.86 -18.21 -5.95
N LEU A 178 19.41 -17.18 -6.67
CA LEU A 178 19.65 -15.77 -6.34
C LEU A 178 19.20 -15.47 -4.91
N LYS A 179 17.98 -15.87 -4.55
CA LYS A 179 17.46 -15.72 -3.18
C LYS A 179 18.37 -16.36 -2.14
N GLY A 180 18.79 -17.60 -2.35
CA GLY A 180 19.68 -18.33 -1.43
C GLY A 180 21.02 -17.62 -1.20
N ILE A 181 21.72 -17.26 -2.29
CA ILE A 181 23.00 -16.57 -2.21
C ILE A 181 22.85 -15.19 -1.56
N SER A 182 21.79 -14.46 -1.91
CA SER A 182 21.53 -13.14 -1.33
C SER A 182 21.21 -13.22 0.16
N GLN A 183 20.44 -14.22 0.60
CA GLN A 183 20.19 -14.46 2.02
C GLN A 183 21.48 -14.79 2.77
N GLN A 184 22.34 -15.64 2.20
CA GLN A 184 23.63 -15.98 2.78
C GLN A 184 24.53 -14.75 2.91
N TYR A 185 24.66 -13.96 1.84
CA TYR A 185 25.43 -12.71 1.84
C TYR A 185 24.92 -11.73 2.91
N CYS A 186 23.61 -11.48 2.94
CA CYS A 186 22.99 -10.59 3.94
C CYS A 186 23.16 -11.11 5.38
N THR A 187 23.11 -12.43 5.59
CA THR A 187 23.34 -13.03 6.90
C THR A 187 24.78 -12.84 7.36
N LEU A 188 25.75 -13.08 6.49
CA LEU A 188 27.17 -12.84 6.77
C LEU A 188 27.45 -11.35 7.01
N ARG A 189 26.87 -10.46 6.20
CA ARG A 189 26.93 -9.01 6.36
C ARG A 189 26.37 -8.56 7.71
N ALA A 190 25.20 -9.06 8.09
CA ALA A 190 24.58 -8.77 9.39
C ALA A 190 25.41 -9.31 10.55
N CYS A 191 25.97 -10.52 10.42
CA CYS A 191 26.87 -11.11 11.39
C CYS A 191 28.11 -10.23 11.61
N ARG A 192 28.82 -9.82 10.54
CA ARG A 192 29.97 -8.90 10.62
C ARG A 192 29.62 -7.60 11.34
N LYS A 193 28.52 -6.94 10.94
CA LYS A 193 28.04 -5.70 11.59
C LYS A 193 27.67 -5.90 13.06
N ASN A 194 27.07 -7.03 13.41
CA ASN A 194 26.70 -7.32 14.80
C ASN A 194 27.92 -7.69 15.65
N MET A 195 28.92 -8.36 15.08
CA MET A 195 30.19 -8.63 15.75
C MET A 195 30.95 -7.34 16.05
N GLU A 196 30.96 -6.38 15.13
CA GLU A 196 31.57 -5.06 15.36
C GLU A 196 30.89 -4.34 16.54
N VAL A 197 29.57 -4.22 16.53
CA VAL A 197 28.81 -3.62 17.64
C VAL A 197 29.04 -4.39 18.94
N TRP A 198 29.01 -5.72 18.90
CA TRP A 198 29.25 -6.55 20.08
C TRP A 198 30.65 -6.34 20.65
N ARG A 199 31.68 -6.24 19.79
CA ARG A 199 33.06 -5.97 20.21
C ARG A 199 33.17 -4.62 20.91
N LEU A 200 32.67 -3.55 20.28
CA LEU A 200 32.68 -2.21 20.85
C LEU A 200 31.89 -2.14 22.17
N GLN A 201 30.72 -2.78 22.22
CA GLN A 201 29.87 -2.83 23.40
C GLN A 201 30.53 -3.63 24.54
N LYS A 202 31.19 -4.75 24.23
CA LYS A 202 31.89 -5.59 25.22
C LYS A 202 33.11 -4.87 25.79
N GLU A 203 33.84 -4.14 24.96
CA GLU A 203 34.96 -3.31 25.40
C GLU A 203 34.48 -2.18 26.32
N LEU A 204 33.40 -1.49 25.94
CA LEU A 204 32.78 -0.48 26.78
C LEU A 204 32.27 -1.07 28.10
N GLN A 205 31.64 -2.23 28.05
CA GLN A 205 31.16 -2.93 29.25
C GLN A 205 32.32 -3.29 30.18
N LYS A 206 33.46 -3.75 29.65
CA LYS A 206 34.65 -4.07 30.43
C LYS A 206 35.20 -2.84 31.17
N ILE A 207 35.24 -1.67 30.54
CA ILE A 207 35.69 -0.42 31.17
C ILE A 207 34.77 -0.06 32.36
N TYR A 208 33.45 -0.19 32.17
CA TYR A 208 32.47 0.06 33.24
C TYR A 208 32.56 -0.99 34.36
N GLU A 209 32.75 -2.26 34.04
CA GLU A 209 32.95 -3.34 35.03
C GLU A 209 34.23 -3.11 35.86
N GLN A 210 35.33 -2.71 35.21
CA GLN A 210 36.58 -2.35 35.90
C GLN A 210 36.37 -1.18 36.86
N GLY A 211 35.72 -0.10 36.42
CA GLY A 211 35.36 1.02 37.29
C GLY A 211 34.48 0.60 38.48
N ASN A 212 33.51 -0.29 38.26
CA ASN A 212 32.64 -0.81 39.31
C ASN A 212 33.37 -1.69 40.33
N CYS A 213 34.45 -2.35 39.92
CA CYS A 213 35.34 -3.10 40.81
C CYS A 213 36.37 -2.22 41.52
N GLY A 214 36.29 -0.89 41.37
CA GLY A 214 37.23 0.06 41.99
C GLY A 214 38.57 0.19 41.24
N LEU A 215 38.67 -0.33 40.01
CA LEU A 215 39.84 -0.16 39.15
C LEU A 215 39.76 1.14 38.35
N VAL A 216 40.87 1.53 37.69
CA VAL A 216 40.95 2.74 36.87
C VAL A 216 39.91 2.71 35.75
N PHE A 217 39.04 3.72 35.71
CA PHE A 217 38.06 3.92 34.66
C PHE A 217 38.64 4.80 33.54
N ASP A 218 38.84 4.21 32.36
CA ASP A 218 39.36 4.92 31.19
C ASP A 218 38.27 5.78 30.52
N VAL A 219 38.16 7.04 30.98
CA VAL A 219 37.15 8.00 30.49
C VAL A 219 37.32 8.29 29.00
N GLN A 220 38.57 8.47 28.54
CA GLN A 220 38.84 8.84 27.15
C GLN A 220 38.43 7.70 26.22
N ARG A 221 38.84 6.46 26.52
CA ARG A 221 38.46 5.30 25.72
C ARG A 221 36.97 5.05 25.73
N ALA A 222 36.31 5.22 26.88
CA ALA A 222 34.86 5.11 26.98
C ALA A 222 34.15 6.12 26.06
N GLN A 223 34.60 7.38 26.03
CA GLN A 223 34.03 8.41 25.15
C GLN A 223 34.23 8.08 23.67
N GLU A 224 35.42 7.63 23.27
CA GLU A 224 35.70 7.18 21.90
C GLU A 224 34.77 6.05 21.47
N LEU A 225 34.61 5.01 22.30
CA LEU A 225 33.71 3.89 22.03
C LEU A 225 32.25 4.34 21.92
N LYS A 226 31.81 5.29 22.75
CA LYS A 226 30.46 5.88 22.66
C LYS A 226 30.26 6.61 21.33
N VAL A 227 31.26 7.37 20.84
CA VAL A 227 31.18 8.03 19.53
C VAL A 227 31.05 7.01 18.40
N GLN A 228 31.87 5.95 18.40
CA GLN A 228 31.80 4.89 17.39
C GLN A 228 30.44 4.17 17.39
N LEU A 229 29.91 3.84 18.58
CA LEU A 229 28.58 3.25 18.72
C LEU A 229 27.47 4.19 18.21
N LYS A 230 27.58 5.50 18.49
CA LYS A 230 26.65 6.53 17.99
C LYS A 230 26.64 6.55 16.46
N GLU A 231 27.80 6.57 15.81
CA GLU A 231 27.90 6.60 14.35
C GLU A 231 27.23 5.38 13.70
N ILE A 232 27.43 4.19 14.28
CA ILE A 232 26.78 2.97 13.81
C ILE A 232 25.25 3.08 13.92
N GLN A 233 24.72 3.61 15.03
CA GLN A 233 23.27 3.77 15.22
C GLN A 233 22.67 4.81 14.27
N VAL A 234 23.34 5.95 14.06
CA VAL A 234 22.92 6.97 13.09
C VAL A 234 22.87 6.38 11.68
N ARG A 235 23.87 5.57 11.30
CA ARG A 235 23.89 4.88 10.01
C ARG A 235 22.74 3.88 9.89
N ARG A 236 22.46 3.08 10.93
CA ARG A 236 21.32 2.15 10.98
C ARG A 236 19.98 2.87 10.82
N ALA A 237 19.80 3.99 11.51
CA ALA A 237 18.60 4.81 11.37
C ALA A 237 18.44 5.32 9.93
N ARG A 238 19.52 5.83 9.34
CA ARG A 238 19.53 6.29 7.94
C ARG A 238 19.19 5.17 6.95
N ASP A 239 19.80 3.99 7.09
CA ASP A 239 19.54 2.83 6.24
C ASP A 239 18.07 2.37 6.37
N PHE A 240 17.52 2.36 7.59
CA PHE A 240 16.12 2.03 7.84
C PHE A 240 15.18 3.03 7.14
N LEU A 241 15.44 4.33 7.28
CA LEU A 241 14.65 5.38 6.63
C LEU A 241 14.72 5.26 5.10
N PHE A 242 15.90 5.00 4.53
CA PHE A 242 16.06 4.74 3.10
C PHE A 242 15.26 3.52 2.64
N SER A 243 15.23 2.45 3.45
CA SER A 243 14.49 1.22 3.13
C SER A 243 12.97 1.39 3.08
N LEU A 244 12.43 2.43 3.73
CA LEU A 244 11.01 2.76 3.70
C LEU A 244 10.57 3.43 2.38
N GLY A 245 11.51 3.73 1.47
CA GLY A 245 11.22 4.21 0.12
C GLY A 245 10.81 5.68 0.05
N ASP A 246 10.93 6.44 1.15
CA ASP A 246 10.75 7.88 1.13
C ASP A 246 12.09 8.50 0.69
N SER A 247 12.18 8.88 -0.58
CA SER A 247 13.26 9.70 -1.15
C SER A 247 13.27 11.14 -0.61
N VAL A 248 12.60 11.39 0.52
CA VAL A 248 12.32 12.71 1.11
C VAL A 248 13.44 13.17 2.06
N MET A 249 14.55 12.44 2.14
CA MET A 249 15.77 13.04 2.68
C MET A 249 16.41 13.93 1.61
N GLU A 250 15.80 15.08 1.36
CA GLU A 250 16.58 16.24 0.95
C GLU A 250 17.52 16.54 2.12
N GLN A 251 18.82 16.70 1.82
CA GLN A 251 19.95 16.68 2.74
C GLN A 251 19.95 17.80 3.82
N SER A 252 18.83 18.51 4.01
CA SER A 252 18.70 19.70 4.85
C SER A 252 17.42 19.75 5.71
N GLU A 253 16.52 18.76 5.69
CA GLU A 253 15.34 18.77 6.56
C GLU A 253 15.57 17.98 7.87
N ASP A 254 15.36 18.64 9.01
CA ASP A 254 15.26 17.96 10.30
C ASP A 254 14.06 16.99 10.29
N LEU A 255 14.25 15.80 10.84
CA LEU A 255 13.23 14.76 11.00
C LEU A 255 12.10 15.26 11.93
N SER A 256 11.12 15.97 11.38
CA SER A 256 10.03 16.57 12.15
C SER A 256 9.12 15.52 12.80
N SER A 257 8.40 15.91 13.86
CA SER A 257 7.37 15.05 14.49
C SER A 257 6.27 14.61 13.52
N GLN A 258 6.00 15.39 12.46
CA GLN A 258 5.03 15.03 11.42
C GLN A 258 5.54 13.91 10.52
N PHE A 259 6.84 13.87 10.22
CA PHE A 259 7.46 12.78 9.47
C PHE A 259 7.26 11.45 10.19
N PHE A 260 7.62 11.36 11.47
CA PHE A 260 7.43 10.14 12.27
C PHE A 260 5.96 9.73 12.41
N ARG A 261 5.04 10.70 12.60
CA ARG A 261 3.59 10.42 12.58
C ARG A 261 3.13 9.85 11.25
N SER A 262 3.67 10.31 10.12
CA SER A 262 3.33 9.78 8.79
C SER A 262 3.84 8.35 8.59
N VAL A 263 5.05 8.04 9.07
CA VAL A 263 5.63 6.68 9.03
C VAL A 263 4.79 5.73 9.89
N TRP A 264 4.43 6.14 11.11
CA TRP A 264 3.58 5.35 12.00
C TRP A 264 2.18 5.16 11.44
N ALA A 265 1.55 6.20 10.89
CA ALA A 265 0.24 6.08 10.24
C ALA A 265 0.26 5.11 9.05
N LYS A 266 1.35 5.07 8.27
CA LYS A 266 1.54 4.07 7.19
C LYS A 266 1.68 2.65 7.75
N GLN A 267 2.31 2.46 8.91
CA GLN A 267 2.49 1.15 9.55
C GLN A 267 1.19 0.63 10.18
N VAL A 268 0.46 1.46 10.92
CA VAL A 268 -0.83 1.10 11.54
C VAL A 268 -1.84 0.64 10.48
N LYS A 269 -1.89 1.33 9.32
CA LYS A 269 -2.77 0.95 8.20
C LYS A 269 -2.45 -0.40 7.54
N ARG A 270 -1.29 -1.00 7.83
CA ARG A 270 -0.86 -2.30 7.26
C ARG A 270 -1.07 -3.46 8.24
N ASN A 271 -1.37 -3.19 9.50
CA ASN A 271 -1.52 -4.20 10.53
C ASN A 271 -2.99 -4.65 10.64
N PHE A 272 -3.19 -5.96 10.74
CA PHE A 272 -4.49 -6.55 11.03
C PHE A 272 -4.62 -6.77 12.54
N GLU A 273 -5.49 -5.99 13.18
CA GLU A 273 -5.84 -6.17 14.59
C GLU A 273 -6.87 -7.29 14.81
N GLY A 274 -7.64 -7.61 13.77
CA GLY A 274 -8.64 -8.67 13.76
C GLY A 274 -9.46 -8.68 12.48
N ILE A 275 -10.24 -9.75 12.28
CA ILE A 275 -11.18 -9.90 11.17
C ILE A 275 -12.55 -10.28 11.71
N ARG A 276 -13.60 -9.58 11.27
CA ARG A 276 -14.99 -9.95 11.56
C ARG A 276 -15.39 -11.10 10.64
N VAL A 277 -15.80 -12.22 11.24
CA VAL A 277 -16.23 -13.44 10.52
C VAL A 277 -17.75 -13.56 10.49
N SER A 278 -18.44 -13.04 11.50
CA SER A 278 -19.90 -12.92 11.56
C SER A 278 -20.30 -11.67 12.37
N TYR A 279 -21.59 -11.33 12.43
CA TYR A 279 -22.09 -10.11 13.11
C TYR A 279 -21.53 -9.94 14.53
N GLU A 280 -21.36 -11.04 15.28
CA GLU A 280 -20.88 -11.01 16.68
C GLU A 280 -19.46 -11.55 16.88
N ARG A 281 -18.83 -12.16 15.85
CA ARG A 281 -17.54 -12.85 16.01
C ARG A 281 -16.40 -12.13 15.30
N VAL A 282 -15.42 -11.67 16.09
CA VAL A 282 -14.16 -11.10 15.60
C VAL A 282 -12.99 -12.01 16.03
N VAL A 283 -12.23 -12.46 15.05
CA VAL A 283 -11.04 -13.29 15.26
C VAL A 283 -9.80 -12.40 15.32
N ARG A 284 -8.98 -12.57 16.34
CA ARG A 284 -7.77 -11.76 16.59
C ARG A 284 -6.47 -12.58 16.65
N SER A 285 -6.55 -13.91 16.68
CA SER A 285 -5.36 -14.78 16.62
C SER A 285 -4.75 -14.73 15.22
N SER A 286 -3.42 -14.84 15.12
CA SER A 286 -2.73 -14.78 13.81
C SER A 286 -3.17 -15.91 12.87
N GLU A 287 -3.32 -17.12 13.40
CA GLU A 287 -3.82 -18.28 12.67
C GLU A 287 -5.28 -18.11 12.23
N GLY A 288 -6.14 -17.66 13.14
CA GLY A 288 -7.55 -17.49 12.84
C GLY A 288 -7.83 -16.32 11.88
N ILE A 289 -7.05 -15.24 11.95
CA ILE A 289 -7.07 -14.15 10.96
C ILE A 289 -6.67 -14.70 9.59
N LEU A 290 -5.60 -15.49 9.52
CA LEU A 290 -5.10 -16.07 8.27
C LEU A 290 -6.13 -17.03 7.65
N GLU A 291 -6.75 -17.89 8.45
CA GLU A 291 -7.80 -18.82 8.01
C GLU A 291 -9.05 -18.09 7.52
N ALA A 292 -9.51 -17.07 8.27
CA ALA A 292 -10.66 -16.25 7.88
C ALA A 292 -10.42 -15.54 6.54
N ALA A 293 -9.21 -15.00 6.34
CA ALA A 293 -8.84 -14.37 5.08
C ALA A 293 -8.75 -15.36 3.91
N LEU A 294 -8.15 -16.55 4.12
CA LEU A 294 -8.09 -17.60 3.09
C LEU A 294 -9.49 -18.03 2.67
N ARG A 295 -10.40 -18.24 3.63
CA ARG A 295 -11.80 -18.60 3.36
C ARG A 295 -12.51 -17.50 2.56
N TYR A 296 -12.40 -16.25 3.00
CA TYR A 296 -13.05 -15.11 2.35
C TYR A 296 -12.60 -14.89 0.91
N PHE A 297 -11.29 -14.88 0.65
CA PHE A 297 -10.82 -14.68 -0.72
C PHE A 297 -11.04 -15.93 -1.59
N GLY A 298 -11.02 -17.13 -1.00
CA GLY A 298 -11.40 -18.36 -1.70
C GLY A 298 -12.83 -18.30 -2.24
N THR A 299 -13.78 -17.82 -1.45
CA THR A 299 -15.18 -17.67 -1.90
C THR A 299 -15.36 -16.49 -2.85
N CYS A 300 -14.65 -15.37 -2.66
CA CYS A 300 -14.78 -14.19 -3.53
C CYS A 300 -14.34 -14.43 -4.98
N PHE A 301 -13.36 -15.32 -5.19
CA PHE A 301 -12.81 -15.63 -6.53
C PHE A 301 -13.26 -17.00 -7.05
N GLN A 302 -14.26 -17.62 -6.43
CA GLN A 302 -14.85 -18.86 -6.93
C GLN A 302 -15.69 -18.56 -8.17
N GLU A 303 -15.45 -19.28 -9.27
CA GLU A 303 -16.27 -19.16 -10.47
C GLU A 303 -17.63 -19.84 -10.22
N GLU A 304 -18.72 -19.13 -10.50
CA GLU A 304 -20.06 -19.74 -10.50
C GLU A 304 -20.16 -20.65 -11.73
N SER A 305 -20.51 -21.93 -11.55
CA SER A 305 -20.76 -22.82 -12.69
C SER A 305 -22.01 -22.33 -13.43
N LYS A 306 -21.85 -21.96 -14.70
CA LYS A 306 -22.92 -21.45 -15.56
C LYS A 306 -22.95 -22.17 -16.91
N ASN A 307 -24.13 -22.21 -17.52
CA ASN A 307 -24.32 -22.74 -18.87
C ASN A 307 -23.54 -21.90 -19.88
N ILE A 308 -22.87 -22.58 -20.82
CA ILE A 308 -22.01 -21.94 -21.81
C ILE A 308 -22.84 -21.36 -22.98
N GLU A 309 -23.98 -21.98 -23.33
CA GLU A 309 -24.80 -21.56 -24.49
C GLU A 309 -25.22 -20.08 -24.46
N PRO A 310 -25.73 -19.51 -23.34
CA PRO A 310 -26.09 -18.09 -23.29
C PRO A 310 -24.86 -17.17 -23.44
N MET A 311 -23.70 -17.61 -22.97
CA MET A 311 -22.44 -16.86 -23.11
C MET A 311 -22.00 -16.83 -24.58
N GLU A 312 -22.11 -17.94 -25.30
CA GLU A 312 -21.79 -18.02 -26.73
C GLU A 312 -22.72 -17.17 -27.58
N GLU A 313 -24.03 -17.14 -27.25
CA GLU A 313 -25.00 -16.26 -27.90
C GLU A 313 -24.61 -14.78 -27.75
N ILE A 314 -24.31 -14.34 -26.53
CA ILE A 314 -23.88 -12.96 -26.28
C ILE A 314 -22.54 -12.66 -26.97
N ALA A 315 -21.57 -13.58 -26.92
CA ALA A 315 -20.27 -13.37 -27.55
C ALA A 315 -20.37 -13.23 -29.09
N ARG A 316 -21.33 -13.90 -29.74
CA ARG A 316 -21.57 -13.76 -31.20
C ARG A 316 -21.88 -12.32 -31.63
N LEU A 317 -22.43 -11.49 -30.74
CA LEU A 317 -22.76 -10.09 -31.04
C LEU A 317 -21.54 -9.23 -31.37
N VAL A 318 -20.35 -9.63 -30.91
CA VAL A 318 -19.09 -8.92 -31.16
C VAL A 318 -18.70 -8.96 -32.65
N VAL A 319 -19.16 -9.97 -33.40
CA VAL A 319 -18.77 -10.23 -34.80
C VAL A 319 -19.29 -9.16 -35.77
N ASN A 320 -20.39 -8.46 -35.44
CA ASN A 320 -21.06 -7.54 -36.35
C ASN A 320 -20.38 -6.16 -36.52
N ARG A 321 -19.23 -5.90 -35.90
CA ARG A 321 -18.40 -4.70 -36.15
C ARG A 321 -17.37 -4.87 -37.28
N SER A 322 -17.63 -5.79 -38.22
CA SER A 322 -17.06 -5.84 -39.58
C SER A 322 -15.61 -5.34 -39.71
N GLU A 323 -14.69 -6.24 -39.39
CA GLU A 323 -13.31 -6.40 -39.87
C GLU A 323 -12.58 -7.15 -38.75
N ALA A 324 -12.73 -8.47 -38.73
CA ALA A 324 -11.78 -9.35 -38.04
C ALA A 324 -10.43 -9.27 -38.78
N GLN A 325 -9.81 -8.09 -38.76
CA GLN A 325 -8.43 -7.90 -39.15
C GLN A 325 -7.59 -8.53 -38.04
N GLU A 326 -6.70 -9.44 -38.44
CA GLU A 326 -5.66 -9.94 -37.56
C GLU A 326 -5.06 -8.78 -36.78
N ILE A 327 -4.96 -8.93 -35.46
CA ILE A 327 -4.23 -7.97 -34.66
C ILE A 327 -2.75 -8.22 -34.95
N GLU A 328 -2.25 -7.61 -36.04
CA GLU A 328 -0.82 -7.53 -36.32
C GLU A 328 -0.10 -7.06 -35.05
N GLY A 329 0.79 -7.90 -34.53
CA GLY A 329 1.66 -7.55 -33.41
C GLY A 329 1.32 -8.18 -32.05
N LEU A 330 0.18 -8.86 -31.87
CA LEU A 330 -0.09 -9.52 -30.57
C LEU A 330 0.59 -10.89 -30.45
N ASP A 331 0.81 -11.55 -31.60
CA ASP A 331 1.57 -12.78 -31.74
C ASP A 331 3.00 -12.53 -32.26
N SER A 332 3.39 -11.27 -32.51
CA SER A 332 4.79 -10.95 -32.83
C SER A 332 5.68 -11.11 -31.60
N GLY A 333 6.95 -11.47 -31.82
CA GLY A 333 7.95 -11.56 -30.75
C GLY A 333 8.18 -10.22 -30.03
N PHE A 334 9.00 -10.25 -28.98
CA PHE A 334 9.29 -9.07 -28.18
C PHE A 334 10.67 -8.51 -28.52
N GLU A 335 10.78 -7.20 -28.74
CA GLU A 335 12.08 -6.55 -28.94
C GLU A 335 12.76 -6.23 -27.60
N LEU A 336 14.08 -6.43 -27.51
CA LEU A 336 14.85 -6.11 -26.30
C LEU A 336 14.65 -4.66 -25.84
N LEU A 337 14.64 -3.71 -26.78
CA LEU A 337 14.47 -2.29 -26.49
C LEU A 337 13.08 -1.97 -25.91
N GLU A 338 12.05 -2.68 -26.40
CA GLU A 338 10.68 -2.54 -25.88
C GLU A 338 10.59 -3.04 -24.43
N VAL A 339 11.15 -4.23 -24.17
CA VAL A 339 11.20 -4.81 -22.82
C VAL A 339 12.02 -3.92 -21.87
N GLU A 340 13.12 -3.35 -22.35
CA GLU A 340 13.95 -2.42 -21.56
C GLU A 340 13.18 -1.15 -21.18
N LYS A 341 12.52 -0.50 -22.15
CA LYS A 341 11.68 0.67 -21.92
C LYS A 341 10.57 0.35 -20.91
N ALA A 342 9.95 -0.82 -21.02
CA ALA A 342 8.95 -1.28 -20.07
C ALA A 342 9.55 -1.43 -18.66
N MET A 343 10.72 -2.09 -18.51
CA MET A 343 11.43 -2.27 -17.24
C MET A 343 11.77 -0.93 -16.58
N ARG A 344 12.40 0.00 -17.31
CA ARG A 344 12.82 1.31 -16.80
C ARG A 344 11.67 2.20 -16.32
N SER A 345 10.48 2.00 -16.88
CA SER A 345 9.28 2.76 -16.52
C SER A 345 8.57 2.26 -15.25
N LEU A 346 8.98 1.13 -14.69
CA LEU A 346 8.39 0.59 -13.46
C LEU A 346 8.91 1.34 -12.23
N GLY A 347 8.04 1.48 -11.23
CA GLY A 347 8.42 2.08 -9.95
C GLY A 347 9.41 1.22 -9.18
N LYS A 348 10.47 1.84 -8.67
CA LYS A 348 11.52 1.23 -7.85
C LYS A 348 11.00 0.77 -6.47
N GLY A 349 11.70 -0.18 -5.85
CA GLY A 349 11.46 -0.61 -4.47
C GLY A 349 10.21 -1.48 -4.21
N LYS A 350 9.42 -1.83 -5.23
CA LYS A 350 8.20 -2.66 -5.10
C LYS A 350 8.45 -4.11 -5.56
N VAL A 351 8.34 -5.09 -4.65
CA VAL A 351 8.56 -6.54 -4.92
C VAL A 351 7.64 -7.43 -4.09
N LEU A 352 7.60 -8.73 -4.43
CA LEU A 352 6.70 -9.72 -3.82
C LEU A 352 7.37 -11.09 -3.59
N ILE A 353 6.73 -12.20 -4.03
CA ILE A 353 7.08 -13.59 -3.74
C ILE A 353 8.51 -13.94 -4.11
N ASP A 354 8.93 -13.49 -5.28
CA ASP A 354 10.28 -13.75 -5.77
C ASP A 354 11.29 -12.83 -5.08
N GLY A 355 10.86 -11.72 -4.50
CA GLY A 355 11.68 -10.73 -3.81
C GLY A 355 12.64 -9.94 -4.70
N VAL A 356 12.51 -10.01 -6.02
CA VAL A 356 13.47 -9.42 -6.98
C VAL A 356 12.98 -8.04 -7.47
N PRO A 357 13.71 -6.94 -7.19
CA PRO A 357 13.31 -5.57 -7.55
C PRO A 357 13.69 -5.17 -8.97
N VAL A 358 13.04 -4.11 -9.48
CA VAL A 358 13.38 -3.49 -10.79
C VAL A 358 14.88 -3.15 -10.84
N GLU A 359 15.41 -2.64 -9.74
CA GLU A 359 16.81 -2.26 -9.56
C GLU A 359 17.76 -3.43 -9.82
N PHE A 360 17.38 -4.66 -9.46
CA PHE A 360 18.18 -5.84 -9.75
C PHE A 360 18.29 -6.05 -11.27
N TYR A 361 17.15 -6.07 -11.97
CA TYR A 361 17.14 -6.27 -13.42
C TYR A 361 17.90 -5.19 -14.17
N LEU A 362 17.79 -3.92 -13.74
CA LEU A 362 18.52 -2.83 -14.36
C LEU A 362 20.03 -2.89 -14.10
N THR A 363 20.45 -3.41 -12.94
CA THR A 363 21.88 -3.56 -12.58
C THR A 363 22.57 -4.64 -13.42
N PHE A 364 21.83 -5.70 -13.79
CA PHE A 364 22.34 -6.84 -14.55
C PHE A 364 21.67 -6.97 -15.93
N TRP A 365 21.20 -5.86 -16.49
CA TRP A 365 20.41 -5.86 -17.74
C TRP A 365 21.19 -6.44 -18.91
N ASP A 366 22.50 -6.19 -18.95
CA ASP A 366 23.42 -6.71 -19.96
C ASP A 366 23.47 -8.24 -19.99
N LEU A 367 23.22 -8.90 -18.86
CA LEU A 367 23.19 -10.37 -18.76
C LEU A 367 21.77 -10.95 -18.83
N LEU A 368 20.77 -10.20 -18.36
CA LEU A 368 19.42 -10.71 -18.15
C LEU A 368 18.41 -10.25 -19.21
N GLY A 369 18.68 -9.16 -19.93
CA GLY A 369 17.73 -8.54 -20.85
C GLY A 369 17.27 -9.50 -21.96
N LEU A 370 18.23 -10.10 -22.68
CA LEU A 370 17.94 -11.09 -23.71
C LEU A 370 17.27 -12.34 -23.14
N VAL A 371 17.75 -12.83 -22.00
CA VAL A 371 17.17 -14.00 -21.32
C VAL A 371 15.70 -13.77 -20.97
N LEU A 372 15.36 -12.56 -20.53
CA LEU A 372 13.99 -12.18 -20.20
C LEU A 372 13.09 -12.14 -21.45
N VAL A 373 13.61 -11.65 -22.58
CA VAL A 373 12.90 -11.68 -23.88
C VAL A 373 12.61 -13.12 -24.28
N GLU A 374 13.60 -14.01 -24.25
CA GLU A 374 13.41 -15.43 -24.59
C GLU A 374 12.38 -16.11 -23.65
N VAL A 375 12.38 -15.77 -22.36
CA VAL A 375 11.37 -16.27 -21.41
C VAL A 375 9.97 -15.80 -21.83
N PHE A 376 9.81 -14.54 -22.22
CA PHE A 376 8.53 -14.01 -22.69
C PHE A 376 8.09 -14.66 -24.01
N GLU A 377 9.01 -14.92 -24.93
CA GLU A 377 8.71 -15.65 -26.17
C GLU A 377 8.25 -17.09 -25.92
N GLU A 378 8.87 -17.82 -24.99
CA GLU A 378 8.40 -19.17 -24.61
C GLU A 378 7.01 -19.13 -23.98
N ILE A 379 6.71 -18.11 -23.17
CA ILE A 379 5.37 -17.86 -22.63
C ILE A 379 4.38 -17.57 -23.77
N LEU A 380 4.77 -16.74 -24.74
CA LEU A 380 3.96 -16.41 -25.91
C LEU A 380 3.73 -17.65 -26.78
N LYS A 381 4.68 -18.59 -26.89
CA LYS A 381 4.50 -19.86 -27.62
C LYS A 381 3.57 -20.87 -26.91
N GLY A 382 2.99 -20.52 -25.76
CA GLY A 382 1.96 -21.32 -25.09
C GLY A 382 2.45 -22.20 -23.94
N ARG A 383 3.72 -22.06 -23.49
CA ARG A 383 4.23 -22.80 -22.33
C ARG A 383 3.69 -22.32 -20.97
N GLY A 384 2.84 -21.29 -20.98
CA GLY A 384 2.19 -20.72 -19.80
C GLY A 384 3.11 -19.84 -18.95
N LEU A 385 2.53 -19.02 -18.08
CA LEU A 385 3.28 -18.15 -17.15
C LEU A 385 4.16 -18.97 -16.20
N SER A 386 5.27 -18.42 -15.72
CA SER A 386 6.11 -19.10 -14.72
C SER A 386 5.42 -19.25 -13.34
N GLU A 387 5.97 -20.07 -12.44
CA GLU A 387 5.37 -20.31 -11.12
C GLU A 387 5.14 -19.01 -10.34
N SER A 388 6.17 -18.18 -10.17
CA SER A 388 6.04 -16.92 -9.45
C SER A 388 5.19 -15.89 -10.20
N MET A 389 5.18 -15.89 -11.55
CA MET A 389 4.27 -15.06 -12.36
C MET A 389 2.80 -15.42 -12.17
N ARG A 390 2.49 -16.67 -11.82
CA ARG A 390 1.13 -17.13 -11.49
C ARG A 390 0.74 -16.88 -10.05
N GLN A 391 1.66 -16.49 -9.16
CA GLN A 391 1.39 -16.29 -7.74
C GLN A 391 1.37 -14.81 -7.36
N GLY A 392 0.23 -14.33 -6.87
CA GLY A 392 0.14 -13.06 -6.15
C GLY A 392 0.36 -13.23 -4.65
N VAL A 393 0.83 -12.18 -3.97
CA VAL A 393 0.58 -12.02 -2.53
C VAL A 393 -0.30 -10.79 -2.39
N PRO A 394 -1.51 -10.92 -1.85
CA PRO A 394 -2.26 -9.75 -1.49
C PRO A 394 -1.55 -9.11 -0.30
N ALA A 395 -0.73 -8.08 -0.57
CA ALA A 395 -0.50 -7.07 0.43
C ALA A 395 -1.85 -6.38 0.58
N LEU A 396 -2.63 -6.80 1.58
CA LEU A 396 -3.95 -6.26 1.78
C LEU A 396 -3.78 -4.77 2.08
N LEU A 397 -4.23 -3.94 1.13
CA LEU A 397 -4.22 -2.49 1.27
C LEU A 397 -5.60 -2.05 1.73
N TYR A 398 -5.68 -1.53 2.96
CA TYR A 398 -6.91 -0.96 3.49
C TYR A 398 -7.34 0.27 2.68
N LYS A 399 -8.57 0.26 2.17
CA LYS A 399 -9.11 1.32 1.31
C LYS A 399 -9.80 2.43 2.13
N LYS A 400 -10.88 2.07 2.83
CA LYS A 400 -11.74 2.93 3.69
C LYS A 400 -12.81 2.07 4.36
N GLY A 401 -13.49 2.56 5.40
CA GLY A 401 -14.58 1.84 6.07
C GLY A 401 -14.14 1.10 7.34
N ASP A 402 -14.80 0.02 7.70
CA ASP A 402 -14.38 -0.77 8.85
C ASP A 402 -13.13 -1.61 8.50
N SER A 403 -12.04 -1.46 9.27
CA SER A 403 -10.81 -2.23 9.08
C SER A 403 -10.96 -3.71 9.44
N LEU A 404 -11.98 -4.09 10.21
CA LEU A 404 -12.28 -5.48 10.54
C LEU A 404 -13.01 -6.21 9.41
N ASP A 405 -13.55 -5.49 8.42
CA ASP A 405 -14.23 -6.07 7.25
C ASP A 405 -13.24 -6.27 6.09
N LEU A 406 -13.03 -7.53 5.70
CA LEU A 406 -12.16 -7.93 4.61
C LEU A 406 -12.56 -7.34 3.24
N SER A 407 -13.82 -6.95 3.05
CA SER A 407 -14.28 -6.32 1.81
C SER A 407 -13.61 -4.96 1.54
N ASN A 408 -13.11 -4.30 2.59
CA ASN A 408 -12.43 -3.02 2.54
C ASN A 408 -10.93 -3.14 2.22
N TRP A 409 -10.42 -4.37 2.10
CA TRP A 409 -9.02 -4.67 1.82
C TRP A 409 -8.85 -5.16 0.40
N ARG A 410 -7.85 -4.63 -0.31
CA ARG A 410 -7.60 -5.00 -1.70
C ARG A 410 -6.40 -5.93 -1.84
N PRO A 411 -6.54 -7.06 -2.53
CA PRO A 411 -5.41 -7.89 -2.91
C PRO A 411 -4.62 -7.20 -4.02
N GLN A 412 -3.38 -6.77 -3.75
CA GLN A 412 -2.48 -6.34 -4.82
C GLN A 412 -1.05 -6.82 -4.60
N LEU A 413 -0.49 -7.47 -5.61
CA LEU A 413 0.56 -6.98 -6.51
C LEU A 413 1.12 -8.20 -7.29
N LEU A 414 1.89 -7.92 -8.34
CA LEU A 414 2.54 -8.91 -9.21
C LEU A 414 4.08 -8.83 -9.12
N CYS A 415 4.79 -9.94 -9.38
CA CYS A 415 6.25 -9.93 -9.54
C CYS A 415 6.69 -9.00 -10.69
N VAL A 416 7.96 -8.58 -10.68
CA VAL A 416 8.46 -7.54 -11.59
C VAL A 416 8.46 -8.03 -13.03
N ASP A 417 8.92 -9.25 -13.29
CA ASP A 417 8.94 -9.85 -14.62
C ASP A 417 7.53 -9.95 -15.24
N TYR A 418 6.51 -10.37 -14.48
CA TYR A 418 5.12 -10.31 -14.98
C TYR A 418 4.66 -8.88 -15.26
N LYS A 419 5.02 -7.89 -14.44
CA LYS A 419 4.64 -6.49 -14.68
C LYS A 419 5.22 -5.94 -15.98
N VAL A 420 6.44 -6.37 -16.33
CA VAL A 420 7.06 -6.02 -17.60
C VAL A 420 6.32 -6.69 -18.75
N LEU A 421 6.09 -8.01 -18.68
CA LEU A 421 5.30 -8.73 -19.68
C LEU A 421 3.94 -8.06 -19.91
N ALA A 422 3.16 -7.86 -18.85
CA ALA A 422 1.85 -7.21 -18.91
C ALA A 422 1.91 -5.78 -19.47
N LYS A 423 3.02 -5.06 -19.27
CA LYS A 423 3.19 -3.70 -19.80
C LYS A 423 3.50 -3.70 -21.30
N VAL A 424 4.37 -4.59 -21.75
CA VAL A 424 4.71 -4.76 -23.17
C VAL A 424 3.45 -5.11 -23.96
N LEU A 425 2.66 -6.05 -23.42
CA LEU A 425 1.36 -6.44 -24.00
C LEU A 425 0.29 -5.35 -23.98
N CYS A 426 0.39 -4.32 -23.12
CA CYS A 426 -0.62 -3.26 -23.09
C CYS A 426 -0.66 -2.44 -24.36
N SER A 427 0.44 -2.30 -25.10
CA SER A 427 0.46 -1.49 -26.32
C SER A 427 -0.36 -2.15 -27.43
N PRO A 428 -0.12 -3.44 -27.78
CA PRO A 428 -0.97 -4.17 -28.73
C PRO A 428 -2.47 -4.20 -28.32
N PHE A 429 -2.76 -4.52 -27.05
CA PHE A 429 -4.16 -4.50 -26.56
C PHE A 429 -4.78 -3.09 -26.55
N GLY A 430 -3.98 -2.05 -26.32
CA GLY A 430 -4.43 -0.67 -26.33
C GLY A 430 -4.85 -0.22 -27.73
N SER A 431 -4.12 -0.64 -28.77
CA SER A 431 -4.51 -0.43 -30.17
C SER A 431 -5.87 -1.07 -30.47
N LEU A 432 -6.06 -2.34 -30.10
CA LEU A 432 -7.36 -3.03 -30.22
C LEU A 432 -8.48 -2.24 -29.52
N ILE A 433 -8.25 -1.81 -28.28
CA ILE A 433 -9.27 -1.08 -27.51
C ILE A 433 -9.55 0.30 -28.07
N SER A 434 -8.55 0.99 -28.61
CA SER A 434 -8.79 2.28 -29.27
C SER A 434 -9.74 2.15 -30.46
N ARG A 435 -9.72 1.01 -31.16
CA ARG A 435 -10.65 0.69 -32.25
C ARG A 435 -12.05 0.31 -31.74
N VAL A 436 -12.13 -0.34 -30.58
CA VAL A 436 -13.40 -0.78 -29.96
C VAL A 436 -14.11 0.37 -29.24
N ALA A 437 -13.38 1.17 -28.46
CA ALA A 437 -13.92 2.15 -27.51
C ALA A 437 -13.62 3.63 -27.87
N GLY A 438 -12.62 3.92 -28.72
CA GLY A 438 -12.44 5.18 -29.47
C GLY A 438 -12.39 6.53 -28.73
N ARG A 439 -12.62 6.61 -27.42
CA ARG A 439 -12.94 7.88 -26.74
C ARG A 439 -12.13 8.11 -25.48
N SER A 440 -11.79 9.38 -25.24
CA SER A 440 -11.09 9.81 -24.03
C SER A 440 -12.08 10.13 -22.90
N ILE A 441 -11.64 10.01 -21.65
CA ILE A 441 -12.41 10.43 -20.46
C ILE A 441 -12.90 11.88 -20.60
N SER A 442 -12.07 12.76 -21.17
CA SER A 442 -12.42 14.16 -21.42
C SER A 442 -13.62 14.32 -22.35
N TRP A 443 -13.75 13.45 -23.36
CA TRP A 443 -14.90 13.45 -24.26
C TRP A 443 -16.18 13.02 -23.54
N ASN A 444 -16.13 11.94 -22.74
CA ASN A 444 -17.27 11.49 -21.93
C ASN A 444 -17.76 12.58 -20.96
N PHE A 445 -16.84 13.33 -20.35
CA PHE A 445 -17.18 14.41 -19.43
C PHE A 445 -17.85 15.60 -20.14
N LYS A 446 -17.37 15.97 -21.34
CA LYS A 446 -18.01 17.01 -22.17
C LYS A 446 -19.38 16.55 -22.65
N LEU A 447 -19.49 15.30 -23.09
CA LEU A 447 -20.76 14.68 -23.48
C LEU A 447 -21.79 14.79 -22.35
N ILE A 448 -21.44 14.35 -21.14
CA ILE A 448 -22.33 14.41 -19.97
C ILE A 448 -22.66 15.87 -19.65
N ARG A 449 -21.69 16.78 -19.62
CA ARG A 449 -21.91 18.22 -19.38
C ARG A 449 -22.95 18.82 -20.32
N ASP A 450 -22.86 18.51 -21.61
CA ASP A 450 -23.70 19.11 -22.66
C ASP A 450 -25.06 18.42 -22.75
N SER A 451 -25.13 17.14 -22.40
CA SER A 451 -26.32 16.29 -22.53
C SER A 451 -27.20 16.25 -21.29
N ILE A 452 -26.63 16.46 -20.10
CA ILE A 452 -27.31 16.21 -18.81
C ILE A 452 -28.57 17.06 -18.63
N ALA A 453 -28.68 18.23 -19.28
CA ALA A 453 -29.88 19.07 -19.21
C ALA A 453 -31.10 18.44 -19.91
N TRP A 454 -30.90 17.42 -20.76
CA TRP A 454 -31.92 16.78 -21.58
C TRP A 454 -32.09 15.29 -21.27
N ALA A 455 -31.10 14.72 -20.56
CA ALA A 455 -30.99 13.29 -20.31
C ALA A 455 -31.76 12.83 -19.07
N PHE A 456 -32.28 11.61 -19.17
CA PHE A 456 -32.46 10.73 -18.04
C PHE A 456 -31.13 9.99 -17.78
N ALA A 457 -30.46 10.25 -16.66
CA ALA A 457 -29.12 9.73 -16.40
C ALA A 457 -29.14 8.64 -15.32
N CYS A 458 -28.68 7.45 -15.66
CA CYS A 458 -28.51 6.35 -14.70
C CYS A 458 -27.05 5.92 -14.64
N SER A 459 -26.41 6.10 -13.48
CA SER A 459 -25.07 5.57 -13.24
C SER A 459 -25.18 4.18 -12.66
N LEU A 460 -24.70 3.18 -13.39
CA LEU A 460 -24.63 1.81 -12.93
C LEU A 460 -23.21 1.51 -12.43
N ASP A 461 -23.08 1.06 -11.18
CA ASP A 461 -21.84 0.56 -10.59
C ASP A 461 -21.91 -0.97 -10.53
N GLN A 462 -20.97 -1.68 -11.16
CA GLN A 462 -20.90 -3.14 -11.02
C GLN A 462 -20.30 -3.52 -9.65
N GLU A 463 -20.91 -4.48 -8.98
CA GLU A 463 -20.46 -4.98 -7.70
C GLU A 463 -19.18 -5.82 -7.88
N LYS A 464 -18.06 -5.34 -7.36
CA LYS A 464 -16.74 -6.00 -7.46
C LYS A 464 -16.39 -6.38 -8.92
N ALA A 465 -16.59 -5.43 -9.84
CA ALA A 465 -16.43 -5.58 -11.28
C ALA A 465 -15.23 -6.43 -11.74
N PHE A 466 -14.03 -6.20 -11.18
CA PHE A 466 -12.83 -6.96 -11.54
C PHE A 466 -12.81 -8.38 -10.94
N ASP A 467 -13.45 -8.61 -9.80
CA ASP A 467 -13.38 -9.88 -9.08
C ASP A 467 -14.39 -10.90 -9.62
N LYS A 468 -15.47 -10.43 -10.28
CA LYS A 468 -16.55 -11.27 -10.82
C LYS A 468 -16.45 -11.58 -12.33
N VAL A 469 -15.32 -11.28 -12.96
CA VAL A 469 -15.11 -11.56 -14.39
C VAL A 469 -15.03 -13.07 -14.65
N HIS A 470 -15.97 -13.63 -15.40
CA HIS A 470 -15.98 -15.06 -15.75
C HIS A 470 -14.94 -15.37 -16.83
N HIS A 471 -14.02 -16.31 -16.57
CA HIS A 471 -12.88 -16.59 -17.45
C HIS A 471 -13.32 -17.23 -18.77
N THR A 472 -14.27 -18.17 -18.72
CA THR A 472 -14.87 -18.77 -19.93
C THR A 472 -15.51 -17.72 -20.85
N PHE A 473 -16.23 -16.74 -20.30
CA PHE A 473 -16.81 -15.69 -21.13
C PHE A 473 -15.74 -14.77 -21.74
N VAL A 474 -14.70 -14.40 -20.98
CA VAL A 474 -13.56 -13.66 -21.53
C VAL A 474 -12.94 -14.43 -22.69
N TRP A 475 -12.76 -15.75 -22.55
CA TRP A 475 -12.26 -16.59 -23.63
C TRP A 475 -13.12 -16.51 -24.90
N LEU A 476 -14.43 -16.70 -24.76
CA LEU A 476 -15.38 -16.62 -25.88
C LEU A 476 -15.33 -15.27 -26.60
N VAL A 477 -15.19 -14.17 -25.84
CA VAL A 477 -15.04 -12.83 -26.42
C VAL A 477 -13.69 -12.67 -27.12
N LEU A 478 -12.59 -13.12 -26.52
CA LEU A 478 -11.25 -13.05 -27.12
C LEU A 478 -11.16 -13.82 -28.44
N GLN A 479 -11.83 -14.98 -28.54
CA GLN A 479 -11.94 -15.74 -29.79
C GLN A 479 -12.56 -14.92 -30.92
N LYS A 480 -13.54 -14.04 -30.62
CA LYS A 480 -14.16 -13.18 -31.63
C LYS A 480 -13.25 -12.06 -32.14
N PHE A 481 -12.23 -11.71 -31.35
CA PHE A 481 -11.16 -10.79 -31.75
C PHE A 481 -9.94 -11.52 -32.35
N CYS A 482 -10.09 -12.79 -32.76
CA CYS A 482 -9.01 -13.61 -33.32
C CYS A 482 -7.78 -13.76 -32.40
N LEU A 483 -7.98 -13.62 -31.08
CA LEU A 483 -6.91 -13.77 -30.10
C LEU A 483 -6.74 -15.23 -29.70
N SER A 484 -5.48 -15.64 -29.56
CA SER A 484 -5.12 -17.02 -29.26
C SER A 484 -5.56 -17.46 -27.84
N PRO A 485 -5.96 -18.74 -27.64
CA PRO A 485 -6.32 -19.28 -26.32
C PRO A 485 -5.26 -19.12 -25.24
N ARG A 486 -4.00 -18.95 -25.63
CA ARG A 486 -2.86 -18.79 -24.72
C ARG A 486 -3.02 -17.62 -23.73
N PHE A 487 -3.73 -16.56 -24.10
CA PHE A 487 -3.97 -15.40 -23.24
C PHE A 487 -4.88 -15.71 -22.05
N VAL A 488 -5.80 -16.67 -22.19
CA VAL A 488 -6.69 -17.12 -21.11
C VAL A 488 -5.90 -17.87 -20.04
N ASN A 489 -4.88 -18.62 -20.44
CA ASN A 489 -3.98 -19.29 -19.47
C ASN A 489 -3.23 -18.31 -18.56
N TRP A 490 -3.15 -17.03 -18.92
CA TRP A 490 -2.58 -15.99 -18.06
C TRP A 490 -3.55 -15.47 -17.01
N LEU A 491 -4.85 -15.76 -17.15
CA LEU A 491 -5.90 -15.52 -16.15
C LEU A 491 -5.97 -16.62 -15.09
N ASN A 492 -5.52 -17.84 -15.43
CA ASN A 492 -5.43 -18.95 -14.49
C ASN A 492 -4.26 -18.76 -13.51
N VAL A 493 -4.57 -18.16 -12.37
CA VAL A 493 -3.58 -17.64 -11.43
C VAL A 493 -4.00 -17.93 -10.00
N GLY A 494 -3.02 -18.07 -9.12
CA GLY A 494 -3.26 -18.22 -7.70
C GLY A 494 -2.69 -17.06 -6.90
N PHE A 495 -3.05 -16.98 -5.64
CA PHE A 495 -2.35 -16.12 -4.69
C PHE A 495 -2.13 -16.83 -3.37
N ARG A 496 -1.17 -16.34 -2.59
CA ARG A 496 -0.93 -16.74 -1.20
C ARG A 496 -1.21 -15.56 -0.30
N VAL A 497 -2.10 -15.71 0.66
CA VAL A 497 -2.42 -14.61 1.60
C VAL A 497 -1.25 -14.37 2.54
N CYS A 498 -0.83 -13.12 2.73
CA CYS A 498 0.18 -12.75 3.73
C CYS A 498 -0.40 -11.69 4.67
N ILE A 499 -0.55 -12.02 5.95
CA ILE A 499 -1.10 -11.12 6.97
C ILE A 499 -0.15 -11.04 8.14
N ASN A 500 0.20 -9.81 8.57
CA ASN A 500 1.14 -9.56 9.66
C ASN A 500 2.46 -10.33 9.53
N GLY A 501 2.94 -10.55 8.30
CA GLY A 501 4.16 -11.29 8.01
C GLY A 501 4.03 -12.82 8.00
N HIS A 502 2.84 -13.36 8.26
CA HIS A 502 2.55 -14.80 8.16
C HIS A 502 2.01 -15.13 6.78
N LEU A 503 2.67 -16.05 6.08
CA LEU A 503 2.27 -16.51 4.76
C LEU A 503 1.37 -17.74 4.89
N GLY A 504 0.15 -17.64 4.38
CA GLY A 504 -0.85 -18.71 4.38
C GLY A 504 -0.81 -19.60 3.15
N GLY A 505 -1.83 -20.46 3.06
CA GLY A 505 -2.05 -21.38 1.95
C GLY A 505 -2.26 -20.69 0.61
N LYS A 506 -2.20 -21.48 -0.46
CA LYS A 506 -2.50 -21.03 -1.82
C LYS A 506 -4.01 -21.06 -2.06
N VAL A 507 -4.54 -19.99 -2.62
CA VAL A 507 -5.91 -19.87 -3.11
C VAL A 507 -5.85 -19.74 -4.63
N GLN A 508 -6.65 -20.53 -5.33
CA GLN A 508 -6.79 -20.41 -6.79
C GLN A 508 -7.86 -19.38 -7.12
N ILE A 509 -7.61 -18.57 -8.16
CA ILE A 509 -8.61 -17.65 -8.70
C ILE A 509 -9.37 -18.41 -9.78
N GLY A 510 -10.64 -18.72 -9.53
CA GLY A 510 -11.54 -19.28 -10.53
C GLY A 510 -12.20 -18.21 -11.39
N GLY A 511 -12.47 -17.03 -10.84
CA GLY A 511 -13.04 -15.88 -11.55
C GLY A 511 -12.37 -14.57 -11.15
N GLY A 512 -12.39 -13.60 -12.06
CA GLY A 512 -11.86 -12.26 -11.88
C GLY A 512 -10.54 -12.01 -12.62
N VAL A 513 -10.19 -10.73 -12.76
CA VAL A 513 -8.92 -10.28 -13.34
C VAL A 513 -8.06 -9.60 -12.28
N ARG A 514 -6.74 -9.66 -12.46
CA ARG A 514 -5.75 -9.18 -11.49
C ARG A 514 -5.85 -7.67 -11.22
N GLN A 515 -6.30 -7.28 -10.02
CA GLN A 515 -6.25 -5.88 -9.61
C GLN A 515 -4.79 -5.37 -9.53
N GLY A 516 -4.54 -4.18 -10.10
CA GLY A 516 -3.20 -3.57 -10.16
C GLY A 516 -2.32 -4.08 -11.31
N CYS A 517 -2.82 -4.98 -12.15
CA CYS A 517 -2.23 -5.34 -13.43
C CYS A 517 -2.57 -4.28 -14.50
N ARG A 518 -1.62 -3.93 -15.38
CA ARG A 518 -1.91 -2.98 -16.48
C ARG A 518 -2.80 -3.58 -17.57
N LEU A 519 -2.75 -4.90 -17.76
CA LEU A 519 -3.55 -5.62 -18.76
C LEU A 519 -5.01 -5.85 -18.31
N SER A 520 -5.26 -5.91 -16.99
CA SER A 520 -6.59 -6.26 -16.47
C SER A 520 -7.71 -5.24 -16.79
N PRO A 521 -7.48 -3.91 -16.75
CA PRO A 521 -8.45 -2.94 -17.25
C PRO A 521 -8.81 -3.15 -18.73
N LEU A 522 -7.83 -3.49 -19.55
CA LEU A 522 -8.01 -3.73 -20.99
C LEU A 522 -8.89 -4.96 -21.23
N LEU A 523 -8.61 -6.06 -20.53
CA LEU A 523 -9.44 -7.28 -20.58
C LEU A 523 -10.86 -7.03 -20.06
N TYR A 524 -11.02 -6.17 -19.05
CA TYR A 524 -12.34 -5.80 -18.55
C TYR A 524 -13.16 -4.98 -19.56
N ILE A 525 -12.52 -4.09 -20.33
CA ILE A 525 -13.19 -3.36 -21.41
C ILE A 525 -13.73 -4.35 -22.45
N LEU A 526 -12.91 -5.33 -22.87
CA LEU A 526 -13.35 -6.37 -23.79
C LEU A 526 -14.50 -7.22 -23.20
N TYR A 527 -14.43 -7.55 -21.91
CA TYR A 527 -15.48 -8.29 -21.20
C TYR A 527 -16.83 -7.55 -21.18
N VAL A 528 -16.83 -6.22 -21.03
CA VAL A 528 -18.06 -5.41 -20.97
C VAL A 528 -18.58 -5.02 -22.35
N GLU A 529 -17.76 -5.02 -23.41
CA GLU A 529 -18.19 -4.61 -24.75
C GLU A 529 -19.42 -5.35 -25.29
N PRO A 530 -19.59 -6.69 -25.14
CA PRO A 530 -20.81 -7.37 -25.55
C PRO A 530 -22.07 -6.82 -24.87
N LEU A 531 -22.00 -6.42 -23.59
CA LEU A 531 -23.12 -5.77 -22.90
C LEU A 531 -23.46 -4.42 -23.55
N LEU A 532 -22.44 -3.62 -23.89
CA LEU A 532 -22.67 -2.34 -24.55
C LEU A 532 -23.26 -2.52 -25.95
N ILE A 533 -22.87 -3.57 -26.68
CA ILE A 533 -23.49 -3.94 -27.96
C ILE A 533 -24.95 -4.34 -27.76
N MET A 534 -25.28 -5.15 -26.76
CA MET A 534 -26.67 -5.53 -26.47
C MET A 534 -27.55 -4.32 -26.20
N ILE A 535 -27.04 -3.31 -25.47
CA ILE A 535 -27.77 -2.08 -25.18
C ILE A 535 -27.96 -1.24 -26.46
N ARG A 536 -26.89 -1.03 -27.24
CA ARG A 536 -26.93 -0.25 -28.50
C ARG A 536 -27.84 -0.87 -29.56
N SER A 537 -27.85 -2.19 -29.64
CA SER A 537 -28.65 -2.94 -30.63
C SER A 537 -30.10 -3.16 -30.19
N ASN A 538 -30.47 -2.83 -28.95
CA ASN A 538 -31.82 -2.98 -28.46
C ASN A 538 -32.69 -1.80 -28.94
N SER A 539 -33.56 -2.05 -29.91
CA SER A 539 -34.46 -1.04 -30.49
C SER A 539 -35.45 -0.43 -29.50
N LYS A 540 -35.64 -1.03 -28.31
CA LYS A 540 -36.51 -0.51 -27.24
C LYS A 540 -35.77 0.39 -26.24
N VAL A 541 -34.45 0.36 -26.26
CA VAL A 541 -33.64 1.35 -25.55
C VAL A 541 -33.53 2.54 -26.50
N ASP A 542 -33.85 3.74 -26.03
CA ASP A 542 -33.64 4.99 -26.76
C ASP A 542 -32.61 5.83 -26.02
N GLY A 543 -31.43 5.97 -26.62
CA GLY A 543 -30.39 6.90 -26.21
C GLY A 543 -30.82 8.35 -26.41
N LEU A 544 -30.04 9.28 -25.87
CA LEU A 544 -30.33 10.69 -26.01
C LEU A 544 -29.83 11.22 -27.36
N CYS A 545 -30.72 11.79 -28.17
CA CYS A 545 -30.34 12.63 -29.31
C CYS A 545 -30.20 14.08 -28.84
N VAL A 546 -28.96 14.57 -28.74
CA VAL A 546 -28.70 15.98 -28.40
C VAL A 546 -29.02 16.84 -29.63
N PRO A 547 -29.79 17.93 -29.52
CA PRO A 547 -30.08 18.81 -30.64
C PRO A 547 -28.80 19.30 -31.34
N GLY A 548 -28.71 19.14 -32.66
CA GLY A 548 -27.54 19.54 -33.46
C GLY A 548 -26.38 18.54 -33.51
N SER A 549 -26.45 17.41 -32.81
CA SER A 549 -25.36 16.42 -32.78
C SER A 549 -25.29 15.45 -33.97
N GLY A 550 -26.29 15.48 -34.88
CA GLY A 550 -26.33 14.63 -36.07
C GLY A 550 -26.50 13.13 -35.80
N GLY A 551 -26.75 12.70 -34.56
CA GLY A 551 -26.92 11.29 -34.21
C GLY A 551 -27.27 11.02 -32.74
N ARG A 552 -27.43 9.73 -32.42
CA ARG A 552 -27.78 9.23 -31.09
C ARG A 552 -26.54 9.18 -30.20
N GLN A 553 -26.60 9.82 -29.03
CA GLN A 553 -25.52 9.84 -28.06
C GLN A 553 -25.84 8.94 -26.86
N GLU A 554 -25.08 7.85 -26.75
CA GLU A 554 -25.07 6.97 -25.59
C GLU A 554 -23.70 7.07 -24.93
N SER A 555 -23.70 7.15 -23.60
CA SER A 555 -22.46 7.26 -22.83
C SER A 555 -21.88 5.86 -22.59
N ASP A 556 -20.57 5.73 -22.76
CA ASP A 556 -19.84 4.46 -22.80
C ASP A 556 -19.55 3.87 -21.40
N ASP A 557 -19.49 4.71 -20.36
CA ASP A 557 -19.01 4.33 -19.02
C ASP A 557 -20.15 3.96 -18.07
N VAL A 558 -20.91 2.91 -18.38
CA VAL A 558 -22.01 2.35 -17.54
C VAL A 558 -23.04 3.40 -17.05
N THR A 559 -22.96 4.61 -17.60
CA THR A 559 -23.73 5.79 -17.27
C THR A 559 -24.64 5.99 -18.47
N LEU A 560 -25.87 5.54 -18.35
CA LEU A 560 -26.83 5.55 -19.43
C LEU A 560 -27.44 6.95 -19.53
N LEU A 561 -27.35 7.55 -20.72
CA LEU A 561 -28.05 8.79 -21.07
C LEU A 561 -29.24 8.42 -21.96
N LEU A 562 -30.42 8.42 -21.37
CA LEU A 562 -31.64 7.89 -21.98
C LEU A 562 -32.65 9.00 -22.24
N SER A 563 -33.54 8.77 -23.20
CA SER A 563 -34.61 9.70 -23.56
C SER A 563 -35.90 9.49 -22.76
N SER A 564 -36.08 8.30 -22.15
CA SER A 564 -37.28 7.92 -21.40
C SER A 564 -37.01 6.92 -20.27
N GLU A 565 -37.98 6.80 -19.34
CA GLU A 565 -38.02 5.78 -18.28
C GLU A 565 -38.18 4.36 -18.84
N PHE A 566 -39.02 4.16 -19.86
CA PHE A 566 -39.19 2.83 -20.47
C PHE A 566 -37.87 2.30 -21.04
N SER A 567 -37.05 3.19 -21.64
CA SER A 567 -35.72 2.83 -22.11
C SER A 567 -34.79 2.41 -20.96
N LEU A 568 -34.96 2.96 -19.75
CA LEU A 568 -34.21 2.52 -18.58
C LEU A 568 -34.59 1.10 -18.19
N GLN A 569 -35.89 0.78 -18.15
CA GLN A 569 -36.35 -0.56 -17.81
C GLN A 569 -35.77 -1.61 -18.79
N TYR A 570 -35.85 -1.35 -20.10
CA TYR A 570 -35.27 -2.25 -21.09
C TYR A 570 -33.74 -2.34 -21.03
N ALA A 571 -33.06 -1.24 -20.67
CA ALA A 571 -31.62 -1.28 -20.44
C ALA A 571 -31.28 -2.15 -19.22
N LEU A 572 -32.00 -2.00 -18.10
CA LEU A 572 -31.81 -2.81 -16.90
C LEU A 572 -32.11 -4.30 -17.14
N GLU A 573 -33.16 -4.62 -17.89
CA GLU A 573 -33.44 -5.99 -18.34
C GLU A 573 -32.27 -6.56 -19.15
N THR A 574 -31.67 -5.76 -20.03
CA THR A 574 -30.50 -6.15 -20.83
C THR A 574 -29.28 -6.40 -19.93
N VAL A 575 -29.02 -5.53 -18.95
CA VAL A 575 -27.95 -5.74 -17.95
C VAL A 575 -28.20 -7.00 -17.12
N ASN A 576 -29.45 -7.26 -16.72
CA ASN A 576 -29.81 -8.46 -15.96
C ASN A 576 -29.62 -9.74 -16.76
N LYS A 577 -29.98 -9.76 -18.05
CA LYS A 577 -29.72 -10.90 -18.96
C LYS A 577 -28.22 -11.18 -19.07
N PHE A 578 -27.42 -10.13 -19.26
CA PHE A 578 -25.96 -10.25 -19.29
C PHE A 578 -25.40 -10.77 -17.96
N GLY A 579 -25.88 -10.26 -16.82
CA GLY A 579 -25.48 -10.70 -15.49
C GLY A 579 -25.87 -12.17 -15.20
N TRP A 580 -27.04 -12.59 -15.67
CA TRP A 580 -27.47 -13.99 -15.58
C TRP A 580 -26.55 -14.92 -16.36
N ALA A 581 -26.12 -14.55 -17.57
CA ALA A 581 -25.19 -15.36 -18.36
C ALA A 581 -23.75 -15.33 -17.80
N THR A 582 -23.24 -14.16 -17.42
CA THR A 582 -21.80 -13.96 -17.15
C THR A 582 -21.42 -13.95 -15.67
N GLY A 583 -22.40 -13.85 -14.75
CA GLY A 583 -22.11 -13.72 -13.31
C GLY A 583 -21.89 -12.28 -12.85
N SER A 584 -21.88 -11.30 -13.75
CA SER A 584 -21.84 -9.88 -13.38
C SER A 584 -23.07 -9.49 -12.55
N LYS A 585 -22.87 -8.66 -11.53
CA LYS A 585 -23.94 -8.17 -10.65
C LYS A 585 -23.82 -6.66 -10.50
N ILE A 586 -24.95 -5.96 -10.51
CA ILE A 586 -24.99 -4.51 -10.30
C ILE A 586 -25.10 -4.20 -8.80
N ASN A 587 -24.44 -3.15 -8.34
CA ASN A 587 -24.44 -2.73 -6.95
C ASN A 587 -25.69 -1.90 -6.63
N ARG A 588 -26.72 -2.54 -6.07
CA ARG A 588 -28.00 -1.90 -5.77
C ARG A 588 -27.89 -0.68 -4.84
N ASP A 589 -26.94 -0.70 -3.89
CA ASP A 589 -26.77 0.39 -2.91
C ASP A 589 -26.11 1.64 -3.50
N LYS A 590 -25.35 1.48 -4.59
CA LYS A 590 -24.63 2.59 -5.24
C LYS A 590 -25.27 3.05 -6.55
N ASN A 591 -26.08 2.21 -7.18
CA ASN A 591 -26.82 2.58 -8.38
C ASN A 591 -27.86 3.61 -8.00
N ILE A 592 -27.68 4.84 -8.46
CA ILE A 592 -28.61 5.94 -8.23
C ILE A 592 -29.08 6.42 -9.60
N ILE A 593 -30.40 6.47 -9.76
CA ILE A 593 -31.02 7.15 -10.88
C ILE A 593 -31.02 8.64 -10.57
N LYS A 594 -30.41 9.45 -11.44
CA LYS A 594 -30.40 10.92 -11.31
C LYS A 594 -31.19 11.52 -12.46
N ILE A 595 -32.26 12.22 -12.11
CA ILE A 595 -33.20 12.79 -13.08
C ILE A 595 -32.89 14.27 -13.26
N PHE A 596 -32.69 14.69 -14.51
CA PHE A 596 -32.30 16.06 -14.84
C PHE A 596 -33.26 16.72 -15.84
N GLY A 597 -33.14 18.04 -15.94
CA GLY A 597 -33.84 18.81 -16.98
C GLY A 597 -35.36 18.82 -16.85
N LYS A 598 -36.03 18.69 -17.99
CA LYS A 598 -37.50 18.66 -18.15
C LYS A 598 -38.20 17.50 -17.42
N TRP A 599 -37.44 16.55 -16.87
CA TRP A 599 -37.94 15.32 -16.27
C TRP A 599 -38.01 15.36 -14.74
N ARG A 600 -37.57 16.44 -14.09
CA ARG A 600 -37.49 16.57 -12.61
C ARG A 600 -38.77 16.27 -11.84
N ASN A 601 -39.94 16.39 -12.48
CA ASN A 601 -41.25 16.21 -11.84
C ASN A 601 -41.79 14.77 -11.95
N LYS A 602 -41.07 13.84 -12.57
CA LYS A 602 -41.46 12.42 -12.68
C LYS A 602 -40.62 11.58 -11.72
N ALA A 603 -40.95 11.59 -10.43
CA ALA A 603 -40.12 11.02 -9.36
C ALA A 603 -40.33 9.50 -9.12
N GLU A 604 -41.40 8.92 -9.63
CA GLU A 604 -41.70 7.48 -9.53
C GLU A 604 -41.20 6.76 -10.78
N VAL A 605 -39.94 6.33 -10.79
CA VAL A 605 -39.28 5.87 -12.04
C VAL A 605 -38.87 4.39 -12.06
N SER A 606 -38.93 3.69 -10.93
CA SER A 606 -38.60 2.26 -10.86
C SER A 606 -38.83 1.69 -9.44
N GLU A 607 -39.38 0.48 -9.34
CA GLU A 607 -39.40 -0.32 -8.10
C GLU A 607 -38.02 -0.88 -7.69
N THR A 608 -37.07 -0.94 -8.63
CA THR A 608 -35.79 -1.67 -8.46
C THR A 608 -34.59 -0.80 -8.13
N LEU A 609 -34.64 0.51 -8.41
CA LEU A 609 -33.54 1.44 -8.19
C LEU A 609 -34.02 2.74 -7.55
N ARG A 610 -33.24 3.28 -6.61
CA ARG A 610 -33.55 4.52 -5.93
C ARG A 610 -33.35 5.71 -6.87
N ALA A 611 -34.40 6.50 -7.08
CA ALA A 611 -34.33 7.80 -7.76
C ALA A 611 -33.97 8.90 -6.75
N GLU A 612 -33.01 9.75 -7.09
CA GLU A 612 -32.65 10.91 -6.30
C GLU A 612 -32.58 12.17 -7.16
N LEU A 613 -33.12 13.27 -6.65
CA LEU A 613 -32.94 14.60 -7.22
C LEU A 613 -31.58 15.17 -6.78
N GLY A 614 -30.90 15.90 -7.66
CA GLY A 614 -29.64 16.59 -7.35
C GLY A 614 -28.48 16.22 -8.28
N PRO A 615 -27.26 16.73 -8.01
CA PRO A 615 -26.09 16.48 -8.84
C PRO A 615 -25.72 15.00 -8.91
N ILE A 616 -25.13 14.61 -10.05
CA ILE A 616 -24.45 13.32 -10.21
C ILE A 616 -22.94 13.53 -10.08
N LYS A 617 -22.28 12.69 -9.30
CA LYS A 617 -20.82 12.76 -9.09
C LYS A 617 -20.12 11.64 -9.85
N ILE A 618 -19.33 12.00 -10.85
CA ILE A 618 -18.61 11.04 -11.71
C ILE A 618 -17.12 11.34 -11.60
N LEU A 619 -16.34 10.34 -11.18
CA LEU A 619 -14.90 10.43 -10.90
C LEU A 619 -14.47 11.67 -10.10
N GLY A 620 -15.31 12.12 -9.17
CA GLY A 620 -15.04 13.27 -8.30
C GLY A 620 -15.52 14.62 -8.81
N VAL A 621 -16.08 14.70 -10.02
CA VAL A 621 -16.69 15.91 -10.59
C VAL A 621 -18.20 15.84 -10.51
N GLU A 622 -18.83 16.92 -10.06
CA GLU A 622 -20.28 17.00 -9.90
C GLU A 622 -20.94 17.68 -11.11
N PHE A 623 -21.94 17.03 -11.69
CA PHE A 623 -22.71 17.53 -12.82
C PHE A 623 -24.16 17.79 -12.39
N GLY A 624 -24.69 18.98 -12.75
CA GLY A 624 -26.06 19.39 -12.49
C GLY A 624 -26.31 20.85 -12.92
N SER A 625 -27.45 21.45 -12.53
CA SER A 625 -27.83 22.79 -13.01
C SER A 625 -27.10 23.93 -12.30
N GLY A 626 -26.63 24.91 -13.07
CA GLY A 626 -26.26 26.27 -12.64
C GLY A 626 -25.12 26.38 -11.61
N VAL A 627 -25.46 26.28 -10.34
CA VAL A 627 -24.62 26.65 -9.17
C VAL A 627 -23.49 25.64 -8.90
N LEU A 628 -23.64 24.39 -9.34
CA LEU A 628 -22.70 23.29 -9.08
C LEU A 628 -21.35 23.45 -9.81
N ARG A 629 -21.29 24.25 -10.88
CA ARG A 629 -20.05 24.52 -11.60
C ARG A 629 -19.02 25.17 -10.67
N LEU A 630 -19.43 26.11 -9.82
CA LEU A 630 -18.53 26.80 -8.88
C LEU A 630 -18.05 25.89 -7.74
N HIS A 631 -18.91 24.98 -7.28
CA HIS A 631 -18.59 24.04 -6.20
C HIS A 631 -17.43 23.09 -6.55
N ASN A 632 -17.37 22.64 -7.80
CA ASN A 632 -16.25 21.83 -8.29
C ASN A 632 -14.89 22.57 -8.20
N TRP A 633 -14.86 23.90 -8.36
CA TRP A 633 -13.63 24.68 -8.24
C TRP A 633 -13.28 24.98 -6.77
N GLU A 634 -14.27 25.18 -5.90
CA GLU A 634 -14.08 25.49 -4.46
C GLU A 634 -13.49 24.32 -3.67
N THR A 635 -14.05 23.13 -3.87
CA THR A 635 -13.65 21.92 -3.14
C THR A 635 -12.19 21.53 -3.38
N GLN A 636 -11.63 21.87 -4.55
CA GLN A 636 -10.25 21.53 -4.92
C GLN A 636 -9.18 22.50 -4.38
N LEU A 637 -9.59 23.68 -3.87
CA LEU A 637 -8.66 24.72 -3.40
C LEU A 637 -8.43 24.72 -1.87
N ASN A 638 -8.93 23.71 -1.15
CA ASN A 638 -8.85 23.63 0.31
C ASN A 638 -7.52 23.02 0.83
N TRP A 639 -6.38 23.56 0.39
CA TRP A 639 -5.03 23.11 0.79
C TRP A 639 -4.39 23.96 1.90
N ARG A 640 -5.03 25.09 2.26
CA ARG A 640 -4.48 26.17 3.10
C ARG A 640 -4.12 25.73 4.53
N ASN A 641 -4.56 24.56 4.99
CA ASN A 641 -4.36 24.09 6.37
C ASN A 641 -3.13 23.19 6.58
N ARG A 642 -2.25 23.03 5.58
CA ARG A 642 -1.02 22.23 5.74
C ARG A 642 0.17 23.10 6.14
N ARG A 643 0.79 22.83 7.30
CA ARG A 643 2.07 23.45 7.73
C ARG A 643 3.21 22.87 6.88
N LEU A 644 3.42 23.44 5.70
CA LEU A 644 4.46 23.04 4.75
C LEU A 644 5.52 24.14 4.59
N SER A 645 6.76 23.72 4.31
CA SER A 645 7.82 24.62 3.84
C SER A 645 7.44 25.28 2.51
N TYR A 646 8.15 26.35 2.12
CA TYR A 646 7.86 27.05 0.87
C TYR A 646 8.02 26.12 -0.35
N ILE A 647 9.07 25.29 -0.37
CA ILE A 647 9.32 24.30 -1.42
C ILE A 647 8.20 23.24 -1.43
N GLY A 648 7.80 22.74 -0.25
CA GLY A 648 6.70 21.79 -0.12
C GLY A 648 5.37 22.36 -0.64
N LYS A 649 5.07 23.64 -0.39
CA LYS A 649 3.90 24.32 -0.96
C LYS A 649 3.96 24.37 -2.49
N VAL A 650 5.12 24.73 -3.06
CA VAL A 650 5.31 24.77 -4.53
C VAL A 650 5.13 23.38 -5.16
N GLN A 651 5.67 22.33 -4.53
CA GLN A 651 5.51 20.96 -5.01
C GLN A 651 4.05 20.50 -4.98
N VAL A 652 3.32 20.74 -3.89
CA VAL A 652 1.88 20.43 -3.80
C VAL A 652 1.08 21.16 -4.88
N ILE A 653 1.39 22.43 -5.13
CA ILE A 653 0.73 23.19 -6.19
C ILE A 653 1.01 22.56 -7.57
N LYS A 654 2.27 22.23 -7.86
CA LYS A 654 2.67 21.67 -9.17
C LYS A 654 2.16 20.26 -9.41
N MET A 655 2.17 19.40 -8.39
CA MET A 655 1.92 17.96 -8.54
C MET A 655 0.47 17.57 -8.26
N ASP A 656 -0.22 18.26 -7.35
CA ASP A 656 -1.59 17.92 -6.97
C ASP A 656 -2.59 18.92 -7.57
N ILE A 657 -2.41 20.21 -7.28
CA ILE A 657 -3.43 21.24 -7.59
C ILE A 657 -3.50 21.52 -9.09
N LEU A 658 -2.35 21.74 -9.72
CA LEU A 658 -2.29 22.13 -11.13
C LEU A 658 -2.91 21.08 -12.05
N PRO A 659 -2.61 19.77 -11.94
CA PRO A 659 -3.28 18.74 -12.74
C PRO A 659 -4.80 18.69 -12.52
N MET A 660 -5.27 18.86 -11.28
CA MET A 660 -6.72 18.89 -10.98
C MET A 660 -7.42 20.09 -11.62
N LEU A 661 -6.81 21.28 -11.58
CA LEU A 661 -7.36 22.48 -12.23
C LEU A 661 -7.40 22.35 -13.76
N VAL A 662 -6.34 21.80 -14.37
CA VAL A 662 -6.31 21.55 -15.82
C VAL A 662 -7.38 20.53 -16.21
N PHE A 663 -7.56 19.47 -15.41
CA PHE A 663 -8.63 18.50 -15.63
C PHE A 663 -10.02 19.14 -15.58
N LEU A 664 -10.30 20.00 -14.59
CA LEU A 664 -11.56 20.74 -14.51
C LEU A 664 -11.75 21.74 -15.66
N ALA A 665 -10.69 22.46 -16.04
CA ALA A 665 -10.71 23.42 -17.15
C ALA A 665 -11.05 22.76 -18.50
N ASN A 666 -10.63 21.51 -18.70
CA ASN A 666 -10.99 20.74 -19.88
C ASN A 666 -12.48 20.39 -19.95
N VAL A 667 -13.22 20.49 -18.85
CA VAL A 667 -14.64 20.13 -18.74
C VAL A 667 -15.51 21.38 -18.59
N PHE A 668 -15.17 22.30 -17.68
CA PHE A 668 -15.91 23.53 -17.42
C PHE A 668 -15.06 24.76 -17.74
N SER A 669 -15.70 25.81 -18.23
CA SER A 669 -15.06 27.12 -18.34
C SER A 669 -14.63 27.63 -16.96
N VAL A 670 -13.47 28.27 -16.93
CA VAL A 670 -12.93 28.86 -15.70
C VAL A 670 -13.80 30.06 -15.30
N PRO A 671 -14.38 30.12 -14.09
CA PRO A 671 -15.23 31.24 -13.71
C PRO A 671 -14.43 32.53 -13.48
N THR A 672 -14.96 33.67 -13.90
CA THR A 672 -14.32 35.01 -13.79
C THR A 672 -13.89 35.39 -12.38
N CYS A 673 -14.62 34.97 -11.35
CA CYS A 673 -14.24 35.17 -9.94
C CYS A 673 -12.97 34.39 -9.55
N TYR A 674 -12.69 33.26 -10.20
CA TYR A 674 -11.48 32.47 -10.01
C TYR A 674 -10.29 33.03 -10.78
N HIS A 675 -10.48 33.72 -11.90
CA HIS A 675 -9.39 34.43 -12.58
C HIS A 675 -8.70 35.44 -11.64
N LYS A 676 -9.47 36.19 -10.84
CA LYS A 676 -8.93 37.14 -9.86
C LYS A 676 -8.29 36.45 -8.65
N LYS A 677 -8.87 35.34 -8.14
CA LYS A 677 -8.32 34.57 -7.01
C LYS A 677 -7.03 33.81 -7.36
N LEU A 678 -6.90 33.28 -8.58
CA LEU A 678 -5.69 32.62 -9.07
C LEU A 678 -4.57 33.63 -9.38
N SER A 679 -4.95 34.87 -9.71
CA SER A 679 -4.00 35.98 -9.99
C SER A 679 -3.65 36.79 -8.73
N SER A 680 -4.28 36.54 -7.58
CA SER A 680 -4.05 37.32 -6.36
C SER A 680 -2.75 36.91 -5.63
N ARG A 681 -2.29 37.79 -4.75
CA ARG A 681 -1.04 37.67 -3.96
C ARG A 681 -0.88 36.32 -3.22
N ASP A 682 -1.95 35.61 -2.90
CA ASP A 682 -1.89 34.31 -2.20
C ASP A 682 -1.22 33.18 -3.02
N MET A 683 -1.25 33.26 -4.36
CA MET A 683 -0.50 32.35 -5.24
C MET A 683 0.83 32.94 -5.73
N SER A 684 1.14 34.21 -5.42
CA SER A 684 2.35 34.91 -5.90
C SER A 684 3.68 34.35 -5.36
N ALA A 685 3.62 33.48 -4.35
CA ALA A 685 4.73 32.61 -3.94
C ALA A 685 5.16 31.59 -5.02
N THR A 686 4.47 31.54 -6.16
CA THR A 686 4.79 30.63 -7.28
C THR A 686 5.47 31.32 -8.46
N LYS A 687 6.07 32.52 -8.31
CA LYS A 687 6.73 33.24 -9.42
C LYS A 687 7.70 32.36 -10.26
N TRP A 688 8.33 31.36 -9.65
CA TRP A 688 9.23 30.40 -10.34
C TRP A 688 8.54 29.18 -10.97
N GLY A 689 7.30 28.84 -10.58
CA GLY A 689 6.46 27.85 -11.27
C GLY A 689 5.52 28.45 -12.32
N TYR A 690 5.18 29.74 -12.14
CA TYR A 690 4.26 30.49 -12.98
C TYR A 690 4.79 30.69 -14.39
N HIS A 691 6.11 30.86 -14.60
CA HIS A 691 6.65 31.03 -15.96
C HIS A 691 6.54 29.78 -16.85
N ALA A 692 6.83 28.58 -16.31
CA ALA A 692 6.67 27.33 -17.06
C ALA A 692 5.19 26.91 -17.24
N ALA A 693 4.34 27.28 -16.28
CA ALA A 693 2.89 27.10 -16.41
C ALA A 693 2.30 28.10 -17.41
N LYS A 694 2.73 29.37 -17.43
CA LYS A 694 2.17 30.43 -18.28
C LYS A 694 2.25 30.11 -19.78
N GLU A 695 3.28 29.42 -20.24
CA GLU A 695 3.33 28.96 -21.64
C GLU A 695 2.30 27.87 -21.94
N ARG A 696 2.20 26.82 -21.10
CA ARG A 696 1.15 25.79 -21.23
C ARG A 696 -0.26 26.35 -21.05
N TRP A 697 -0.43 27.34 -20.18
CA TRP A 697 -1.70 27.98 -19.88
C TRP A 697 -2.14 28.90 -21.03
N LYS A 698 -1.24 29.69 -21.63
CA LYS A 698 -1.55 30.49 -22.82
C LYS A 698 -2.08 29.63 -23.97
N THR A 699 -1.45 28.49 -24.27
CA THR A 699 -1.94 27.55 -25.30
C THR A 699 -3.32 26.97 -25.03
N LEU A 700 -3.76 26.86 -23.77
CA LEU A 700 -5.11 26.39 -23.42
C LEU A 700 -6.17 27.49 -23.50
N PHE A 701 -5.78 28.77 -23.41
CA PHE A 701 -6.70 29.92 -23.51
C PHE A 701 -6.92 30.37 -24.96
N ASP A 702 -5.98 30.09 -25.87
CA ASP A 702 -6.12 30.45 -27.29
C ASP A 702 -6.93 29.41 -28.11
N LEU A 703 -7.36 28.30 -27.49
CA LEU A 703 -8.18 27.23 -28.11
C LEU A 703 -9.61 27.14 -27.55
N GLY A 704 -10.03 28.11 -26.73
CA GLY A 704 -11.34 28.16 -26.06
C GLY A 704 -12.37 28.99 -26.80
#